data_AF-A0A0D2B945-F1
#
_entry.id   AF-A0A0D2B945-F1
#
_cell.length_a   1.000
_cell.length_b   1.000
_cell.length_c   1.000
_cell.angle_alpha   90.00
_cell.angle_beta   90.00
_cell.angle_gamma   90.00
#
_symmetry.space_group_name_H-M   'P 1'
#
loop_
_entity.id
_entity.type
_entity.pdbx_description
1 polymer ?
#
loop_
_entity_poly.entity_id
_entity_poly.type
_entity_poly.pdbx_seq_one_letter_code
_entity_poly.pdbx_strand_id
1 'polypeptide(L)'
;MSLLRNLLVNISKQGDILQQFLGDDIGHLFEPTPWKTYDKELPPRGAWEASQKIIADCEALIALLTPTKIKLVTECVANNSTVALGVAADFKIADKIIESGGESSLSHLAKVCNTDEHKLGSVMHLLCHRHIFVEVAPDVFRNNRHSYELRSETGATGMMLIETEEGYQAGLGWVPAMKDPINKHDIDPGKGAFAKAFGVDIGVVPWLSTLEGSKRMEKWATGVPWLSSITVVATRTDLPWDSYGATLCDVGCGPGSVSLDVKKKYPHLNIVCQDLEPMIPVIKETFKGYEDEIAAGRIKIEAHDYFTPQTTVADVYWLRGVVRDYEDDVSAEILRQLIPALKKNPRARVLVNELIVPRLITPPSTANAPASQHLPAEQSAYPSTCHVMSLSTMVLMGGKERTFSDIVKIGEKAGLRFRRFHQFRMFTGTVEFELARETGRRGSHLSLEDSAPVLSDLHKLGVLEEVKKVCFADERAVWGWRKLGGELLAEMHWGLLSKRNDPRLVKPYTLQCGQHLLAKVLTEYCSHFPTTTVLFDHALVGLTQDESSVAAQVSPSGGEPFEIKADWVLGCDGGRSATRKFIGQSLEGFSWPESFVAMNIHFPFPKYGWGAANFLIGGKEWAVSGRTGPSSDPWRVAYATDAGKSDEQILEEAPSRLKKILPGDDPYEIVNCSQYRVHQRQVNEYKVGRVILAGDAAHLNNPIGGFGLTTGMTDAGCISDALILVIQGKAPETLLQRACEKRKEVFATVSNPGSQRFKRLAEQDPDNMSEEDKEFFHRINTDEEFQVATLLGVMRLYTPVEDLLEDELADKEMAV
;
A
#
# COMPACT_ATOMS: atom_id res chain seq x y z
N MET A 1 -20.86 -12.47 -19.42
CA MET A 1 -20.40 -13.83 -19.83
C MET A 1 -20.42 -14.74 -18.59
N SER A 2 -20.62 -16.06 -18.75
CA SER A 2 -20.60 -17.00 -17.61
C SER A 2 -19.19 -17.12 -17.02
N LEU A 3 -19.07 -17.49 -15.74
CA LEU A 3 -17.77 -17.70 -15.07
C LEU A 3 -16.89 -18.68 -15.85
N LEU A 4 -17.45 -19.83 -16.27
CA LEU A 4 -16.74 -20.81 -17.11
C LEU A 4 -16.11 -20.18 -18.35
N ARG A 5 -16.88 -19.38 -19.09
CA ARG A 5 -16.39 -18.76 -20.33
C ARG A 5 -15.35 -17.68 -20.04
N ASN A 6 -15.51 -16.91 -18.96
CA ASN A 6 -14.54 -15.90 -18.54
C ASN A 6 -13.19 -16.54 -18.19
N LEU A 7 -13.19 -17.62 -17.39
CA LEU A 7 -11.98 -18.36 -17.03
C LEU A 7 -11.26 -18.89 -18.27
N LEU A 8 -11.98 -19.55 -19.19
CA LEU A 8 -11.38 -20.09 -20.42
C LEU A 8 -10.77 -19.00 -21.32
N VAL A 9 -11.48 -17.88 -21.50
CA VAL A 9 -10.99 -16.76 -22.31
C VAL A 9 -9.75 -16.13 -21.67
N ASN A 10 -9.76 -15.94 -20.34
CA ASN A 10 -8.62 -15.34 -19.66
C ASN A 10 -7.40 -16.28 -19.63
N ILE A 11 -7.60 -17.59 -19.37
CA ILE A 11 -6.50 -18.58 -19.46
C ILE A 11 -5.83 -18.52 -20.84
N SER A 12 -6.61 -18.50 -21.92
CA SER A 12 -6.07 -18.38 -23.28
C SER A 12 -5.28 -17.08 -23.46
N LYS A 13 -5.86 -15.94 -23.08
CA LYS A 13 -5.23 -14.62 -23.20
C LYS A 13 -3.92 -14.52 -22.42
N GLN A 14 -3.91 -15.00 -21.18
CA GLN A 14 -2.71 -14.98 -20.35
C GLN A 14 -1.67 -15.98 -20.85
N GLY A 15 -2.10 -17.09 -21.47
CA GLY A 15 -1.22 -18.04 -22.15
C GLY A 15 -0.43 -17.39 -23.28
N ASP A 16 -1.08 -16.57 -24.12
CA ASP A 16 -0.41 -15.82 -25.18
C ASP A 16 0.62 -14.83 -24.62
N ILE A 17 0.27 -14.12 -23.55
CA ILE A 17 1.18 -13.20 -22.85
C ILE A 17 2.39 -13.95 -22.27
N LEU A 18 2.14 -15.08 -21.61
CA LEU A 18 3.19 -15.91 -21.03
C LEU A 18 4.16 -16.40 -22.11
N GLN A 19 3.64 -16.89 -23.24
CA GLN A 19 4.45 -17.35 -24.37
C GLN A 19 5.31 -16.22 -24.95
N GLN A 20 4.79 -14.99 -25.03
CA GLN A 20 5.55 -13.82 -25.49
C GLN A 20 6.74 -13.50 -24.59
N PHE A 21 6.58 -13.61 -23.27
CA PHE A 21 7.69 -13.38 -22.34
C PHE A 21 8.72 -14.51 -22.32
N LEU A 22 8.28 -15.76 -22.45
CA LEU A 22 9.17 -16.93 -22.37
C LEU A 22 9.96 -17.17 -23.66
N GLY A 23 9.43 -16.74 -24.82
CA GLY A 23 10.08 -16.98 -26.11
C GLY A 23 10.30 -18.47 -26.34
N ASP A 24 11.57 -18.86 -26.50
CA ASP A 24 11.97 -20.26 -26.73
C ASP A 24 12.19 -21.06 -25.43
N ASP A 25 12.20 -20.43 -24.24
CA ASP A 25 12.39 -21.11 -22.95
C ASP A 25 11.05 -21.64 -22.37
N ILE A 26 10.43 -22.55 -23.12
CA ILE A 26 9.08 -23.08 -22.83
C ILE A 26 9.04 -24.28 -21.87
N GLY A 27 10.18 -24.75 -21.35
CA GLY A 27 10.25 -25.89 -20.41
C GLY A 27 9.63 -27.19 -20.95
N HIS A 28 9.75 -28.30 -20.21
CA HIS A 28 9.00 -29.52 -20.54
C HIS A 28 8.68 -30.32 -19.28
N LEU A 29 7.39 -30.52 -19.00
CA LEU A 29 6.94 -31.21 -17.78
C LEU A 29 7.46 -32.64 -17.70
N PHE A 30 7.44 -33.37 -18.82
CA PHE A 30 7.72 -34.82 -18.86
C PHE A 30 9.19 -35.18 -19.08
N GLU A 31 10.08 -34.19 -19.23
CA GLU A 31 11.53 -34.45 -19.32
C GLU A 31 12.16 -34.43 -17.93
N PRO A 32 13.15 -35.29 -17.64
CA PRO A 32 13.85 -35.36 -16.36
C PRO A 32 14.94 -34.27 -16.27
N THR A 33 14.59 -33.03 -16.58
CA THR A 33 15.53 -31.89 -16.58
C THR A 33 14.89 -30.67 -15.95
N PRO A 34 15.59 -29.90 -15.10
CA PRO A 34 15.05 -28.67 -14.52
C PRO A 34 14.76 -27.62 -15.59
N TRP A 35 13.65 -26.90 -15.45
CA TRP A 35 13.35 -25.74 -16.27
C TRP A 35 14.18 -24.55 -15.81
N LYS A 36 15.06 -24.03 -16.68
CA LYS A 36 15.94 -22.91 -16.36
C LYS A 36 15.19 -21.73 -15.73
N THR A 37 14.15 -21.21 -16.39
CA THR A 37 13.45 -20.00 -15.95
C THR A 37 12.69 -20.15 -14.63
N TYR A 38 12.11 -21.32 -14.36
CA TYR A 38 11.25 -21.51 -13.16
C TYR A 38 11.93 -22.25 -12.01
N ASP A 39 12.90 -23.12 -12.30
CA ASP A 39 13.53 -23.99 -11.30
C ASP A 39 14.94 -23.52 -10.92
N LYS A 40 15.64 -22.78 -11.79
CA LYS A 40 17.01 -22.26 -11.52
C LYS A 40 17.08 -20.73 -11.39
N GLU A 41 16.29 -20.04 -12.19
CA GLU A 41 16.22 -18.58 -12.25
C GLU A 41 14.83 -18.10 -11.82
N LEU A 42 14.48 -16.85 -12.15
CA LEU A 42 13.13 -16.34 -11.96
C LEU A 42 12.55 -15.87 -13.28
N PRO A 43 11.28 -16.19 -13.58
CA PRO A 43 10.60 -15.68 -14.75
C PRO A 43 10.55 -14.15 -14.72
N PRO A 44 10.67 -13.46 -15.88
CA PRO A 44 10.39 -12.04 -15.99
C PRO A 44 9.09 -11.68 -15.26
N ARG A 45 9.01 -10.49 -14.64
CA ARG A 45 7.85 -10.12 -13.81
C ARG A 45 6.51 -10.33 -14.51
N GLY A 46 6.39 -9.93 -15.77
CA GLY A 46 5.19 -10.16 -16.58
C GLY A 46 4.87 -11.63 -16.86
N ALA A 47 5.88 -12.49 -17.08
CA ALA A 47 5.69 -13.94 -17.18
C ALA A 47 5.20 -14.54 -15.86
N TRP A 48 5.81 -14.14 -14.74
CA TRP A 48 5.39 -14.59 -13.42
C TRP A 48 3.93 -14.21 -13.16
N GLU A 49 3.57 -12.94 -13.35
CA GLU A 49 2.21 -12.45 -13.18
C GLU A 49 1.21 -13.21 -14.05
N ALA A 50 1.48 -13.34 -15.35
CA ALA A 50 0.64 -14.11 -16.28
C ALA A 50 0.46 -15.56 -15.82
N SER A 51 1.54 -16.22 -15.37
CA SER A 51 1.48 -17.58 -14.86
C SER A 51 0.64 -17.70 -13.59
N GLN A 52 0.72 -16.74 -12.66
CA GLN A 52 -0.13 -16.73 -11.47
C GLN A 52 -1.61 -16.55 -11.84
N LYS A 53 -1.91 -15.74 -12.85
CA LYS A 53 -3.29 -15.58 -13.37
C LYS A 53 -3.84 -16.89 -13.92
N ILE A 54 -3.03 -17.58 -14.73
CA ILE A 54 -3.39 -18.88 -15.32
C ILE A 54 -3.61 -19.91 -14.23
N ILE A 55 -2.70 -20.02 -13.26
CA ILE A 55 -2.80 -20.99 -12.15
C ILE A 55 -4.09 -20.76 -11.36
N ALA A 56 -4.36 -19.52 -10.95
CA ALA A 56 -5.57 -19.18 -10.19
C ALA A 56 -6.86 -19.50 -10.97
N ASP A 57 -6.92 -19.17 -12.26
CA ASP A 57 -8.08 -19.47 -13.08
C ASP A 57 -8.25 -20.97 -13.36
N CYS A 58 -7.15 -21.71 -13.51
CA CYS A 58 -7.18 -23.17 -13.63
C CYS A 58 -7.68 -23.85 -12.35
N GLU A 59 -7.21 -23.41 -11.18
CA GLU A 59 -7.71 -23.90 -9.88
C GLU A 59 -9.22 -23.64 -9.74
N ALA A 60 -9.67 -22.45 -10.10
CA ALA A 60 -11.10 -22.10 -10.10
C ALA A 60 -11.90 -22.91 -11.12
N LEU A 61 -11.36 -23.16 -12.30
CA LEU A 61 -11.98 -23.98 -13.34
C LEU A 61 -12.13 -25.43 -12.88
N ILE A 62 -11.08 -26.02 -12.29
CA ILE A 62 -11.13 -27.37 -11.70
C ILE A 62 -12.19 -27.41 -10.60
N ALA A 63 -12.21 -26.44 -9.70
CA ALA A 63 -13.20 -26.37 -8.62
C ALA A 63 -14.64 -26.23 -9.15
N LEU A 64 -14.86 -25.41 -10.18
CA LEU A 64 -16.15 -25.21 -10.83
C LEU A 64 -16.70 -26.49 -11.48
N LEU A 65 -15.82 -27.28 -12.10
CA LEU A 65 -16.18 -28.53 -12.78
C LEU A 65 -16.30 -29.72 -11.83
N THR A 66 -15.72 -29.65 -10.63
CA THR A 66 -15.72 -30.75 -9.67
C THR A 66 -17.05 -30.79 -8.92
N PRO A 67 -17.78 -31.93 -8.91
CA PRO A 67 -18.98 -32.06 -8.10
C PRO A 67 -18.69 -31.80 -6.62
N THR A 68 -19.57 -31.07 -5.94
CA THR A 68 -19.35 -30.59 -4.56
C THR A 68 -18.89 -31.69 -3.60
N LYS A 69 -19.54 -32.86 -3.63
CA LYS A 69 -19.18 -33.99 -2.74
C LYS A 69 -17.80 -34.55 -3.06
N ILE A 70 -17.43 -34.61 -4.34
CA ILE A 70 -16.11 -35.06 -4.78
C ILE A 70 -15.05 -34.07 -4.31
N LYS A 71 -15.28 -32.76 -4.47
CA LYS A 71 -14.35 -31.72 -3.99
C LYS A 71 -14.05 -31.91 -2.50
N LEU A 72 -15.08 -32.07 -1.66
CA LEU A 72 -14.89 -32.24 -0.21
C LEU A 72 -14.14 -33.54 0.14
N VAL A 73 -14.45 -34.65 -0.53
CA VAL A 73 -13.76 -35.93 -0.28
C VAL A 73 -12.30 -35.86 -0.74
N THR A 74 -12.02 -35.29 -1.91
CA THR A 74 -10.65 -35.13 -2.44
C THR A 74 -9.77 -34.31 -1.51
N GLU A 75 -10.28 -33.21 -0.94
CA GLU A 75 -9.52 -32.43 0.05
C GLU A 75 -9.32 -33.20 1.35
N CYS A 76 -10.32 -33.96 1.81
CA CYS A 76 -10.21 -34.76 3.03
C CYS A 76 -9.12 -35.83 2.96
N VAL A 77 -8.84 -36.36 1.76
CA VAL A 77 -7.81 -37.39 1.53
C VAL A 77 -6.56 -36.83 0.85
N ALA A 78 -6.40 -35.50 0.78
CA ALA A 78 -5.29 -34.87 0.07
C ALA A 78 -3.92 -35.25 0.65
N ASN A 79 -3.87 -35.55 1.96
CA ASN A 79 -2.70 -36.05 2.69
C ASN A 79 -2.09 -37.33 2.10
N ASN A 80 -2.87 -38.14 1.37
CA ASN A 80 -2.34 -39.33 0.69
C ASN A 80 -1.26 -38.99 -0.34
N SER A 81 -1.32 -37.79 -0.92
CA SER A 81 -0.27 -37.31 -1.85
C SER A 81 1.04 -37.06 -1.11
N THR A 82 0.98 -36.48 0.10
CA THR A 82 2.13 -36.29 0.99
C THR A 82 2.71 -37.64 1.40
N VAL A 83 1.88 -38.59 1.83
CA VAL A 83 2.33 -39.95 2.17
C VAL A 83 3.03 -40.62 0.99
N ALA A 84 2.46 -40.54 -0.22
CA ALA A 84 3.07 -41.11 -1.42
C ALA A 84 4.43 -40.47 -1.75
N LEU A 85 4.57 -39.15 -1.60
CA LEU A 85 5.85 -38.44 -1.74
C LEU A 85 6.89 -38.95 -0.75
N GLY A 86 6.50 -39.15 0.52
CA GLY A 86 7.37 -39.71 1.55
C GLY A 86 7.86 -41.11 1.19
N VAL A 87 6.96 -41.98 0.70
CA VAL A 87 7.34 -43.32 0.21
C VAL A 87 8.33 -43.23 -0.95
N ALA A 88 8.06 -42.39 -1.96
CA ALA A 88 8.96 -42.26 -3.10
C ALA A 88 10.34 -41.72 -2.72
N ALA A 89 10.39 -40.78 -1.77
CA ALA A 89 11.61 -40.18 -1.25
C ALA A 89 12.42 -41.18 -0.39
N ASP A 90 11.77 -41.88 0.54
CA ASP A 90 12.39 -42.89 1.42
C ASP A 90 12.95 -44.08 0.62
N PHE A 91 12.16 -44.60 -0.32
CA PHE A 91 12.59 -45.68 -1.21
C PHE A 91 13.55 -45.20 -2.32
N LYS A 92 13.84 -43.90 -2.44
CA LYS A 92 14.73 -43.33 -3.45
C LYS A 92 14.36 -43.73 -4.87
N ILE A 93 13.07 -43.63 -5.19
CA ILE A 93 12.53 -44.10 -6.48
C ILE A 93 13.17 -43.34 -7.65
N ALA A 94 13.36 -42.03 -7.53
CA ALA A 94 13.96 -41.22 -8.57
C ALA A 94 15.38 -41.70 -8.94
N ASP A 95 16.22 -41.99 -7.93
CA ASP A 95 17.58 -42.50 -8.13
C ASP A 95 17.56 -43.89 -8.79
N LYS A 96 16.69 -44.80 -8.32
CA LYS A 96 16.56 -46.17 -8.87
C LYS A 96 16.11 -46.21 -10.33
N ILE A 97 15.23 -45.28 -10.73
CA ILE A 97 14.85 -45.13 -12.14
C ILE A 97 16.08 -44.71 -12.98
N ILE A 98 16.92 -43.82 -12.48
CA ILE A 98 18.16 -43.40 -13.16
C ILE A 98 19.15 -44.57 -13.25
N GLU A 99 19.34 -45.31 -12.16
CA GLU A 99 20.19 -46.51 -12.10
C GLU A 99 19.71 -47.61 -13.08
N SER A 100 18.41 -47.65 -13.38
CA SER A 100 17.81 -48.58 -14.35
C SER A 100 17.99 -48.16 -15.81
N GLY A 101 18.65 -47.03 -16.08
CA GLY A 101 18.80 -46.48 -17.45
C GLY A 101 17.76 -45.43 -17.82
N GLY A 102 17.06 -44.86 -16.84
CA GLY A 102 16.11 -43.75 -17.02
C GLY A 102 14.65 -44.15 -17.00
N GLU A 103 14.34 -45.43 -17.24
CA GLU A 103 13.00 -46.01 -17.15
C GLU A 103 13.06 -47.31 -16.35
N SER A 104 12.02 -47.61 -15.56
CA SER A 104 12.00 -48.82 -14.75
C SER A 104 10.59 -49.38 -14.61
N SER A 105 10.47 -50.70 -14.69
CA SER A 105 9.18 -51.36 -14.48
C SER A 105 8.82 -51.42 -12.99
N LEU A 106 7.53 -51.46 -12.68
CA LEU A 106 7.03 -51.56 -11.31
C LEU A 106 7.61 -52.77 -10.59
N SER A 107 7.64 -53.93 -11.26
CA SER A 107 8.18 -55.17 -10.70
C SER A 107 9.69 -55.07 -10.41
N HIS A 108 10.45 -54.39 -11.28
CA HIS A 108 11.86 -54.11 -11.01
C HIS A 108 12.02 -53.19 -9.81
N LEU A 109 11.30 -52.05 -9.78
CA LEU A 109 11.34 -51.10 -8.67
C LEU A 109 10.96 -51.77 -7.35
N ALA A 110 9.89 -52.56 -7.31
CA ALA A 110 9.46 -53.30 -6.12
C ALA A 110 10.56 -54.25 -5.62
N LYS A 111 11.20 -54.97 -6.54
CA LYS A 111 12.31 -55.87 -6.25
C LYS A 111 13.53 -55.13 -5.67
N VAL A 112 13.98 -54.04 -6.30
CA VAL A 112 15.16 -53.29 -5.81
C VAL A 112 14.87 -52.48 -4.55
N CYS A 113 13.61 -52.12 -4.31
CA CYS A 113 13.14 -51.52 -3.06
C CYS A 113 12.88 -52.54 -1.96
N ASN A 114 12.90 -53.85 -2.27
CA ASN A 114 12.51 -54.92 -1.36
C ASN A 114 11.14 -54.64 -0.71
N THR A 115 10.14 -54.33 -1.54
CA THR A 115 8.78 -54.00 -1.10
C THR A 115 7.74 -54.72 -1.95
N ASP A 116 6.48 -54.64 -1.52
CA ASP A 116 5.35 -55.23 -2.24
C ASP A 116 5.00 -54.43 -3.50
N GLU A 117 4.87 -55.14 -4.63
CA GLU A 117 4.62 -54.54 -5.94
C GLU A 117 3.28 -53.79 -5.99
N HIS A 118 2.23 -54.34 -5.37
CA HIS A 118 0.90 -53.74 -5.40
C HIS A 118 0.83 -52.44 -4.57
N LYS A 119 1.46 -52.44 -3.38
CA LYS A 119 1.58 -51.23 -2.55
C LYS A 119 2.38 -50.14 -3.24
N LEU A 120 3.53 -50.49 -3.82
CA LEU A 120 4.35 -49.53 -4.55
C LEU A 120 3.63 -49.01 -5.80
N GLY A 121 2.90 -49.87 -6.51
CA GLY A 121 2.11 -49.48 -7.67
C GLY A 121 1.10 -48.39 -7.32
N SER A 122 0.33 -48.58 -6.25
CA SER A 122 -0.64 -47.58 -5.78
C SER A 122 -0.01 -46.21 -5.51
N VAL A 123 1.23 -46.18 -5.00
CA VAL A 123 1.99 -44.94 -4.78
C VAL A 123 2.41 -44.33 -6.11
N MET A 124 3.01 -45.12 -7.01
CA MET A 124 3.50 -44.64 -8.30
C MET A 124 2.38 -44.10 -9.19
N HIS A 125 1.24 -44.80 -9.26
CA HIS A 125 0.08 -44.35 -10.04
C HIS A 125 -0.52 -43.05 -9.48
N LEU A 126 -0.58 -42.89 -8.16
CA LEU A 126 -1.02 -41.63 -7.54
C LEU A 126 -0.06 -40.48 -7.87
N LEU A 127 1.25 -40.70 -7.77
CA LEU A 127 2.24 -39.65 -8.07
C LEU A 127 2.26 -39.29 -9.56
N CYS A 128 2.11 -40.25 -10.47
CA CYS A 128 1.93 -39.98 -11.90
C CYS A 128 0.68 -39.13 -12.16
N HIS A 129 -0.44 -39.43 -11.49
CA HIS A 129 -1.65 -38.61 -11.56
C HIS A 129 -1.44 -37.19 -11.00
N ARG A 130 -0.53 -37.01 -10.06
CA ARG A 130 -0.11 -35.70 -9.52
C ARG A 130 1.03 -35.06 -10.32
N HIS A 131 1.41 -35.62 -11.46
CA HIS A 131 2.50 -35.15 -12.32
C HIS A 131 3.87 -35.11 -11.63
N ILE A 132 4.15 -36.10 -10.79
CA ILE A 132 5.45 -36.36 -10.16
C ILE A 132 5.79 -37.77 -10.62
N PHE A 133 6.70 -37.96 -11.58
CA PHE A 133 6.84 -39.15 -12.44
C PHE A 133 5.86 -39.21 -13.63
N VAL A 134 6.20 -40.04 -14.61
CA VAL A 134 5.39 -40.35 -15.81
C VAL A 134 5.36 -41.85 -16.04
N GLU A 135 4.19 -42.39 -16.36
CA GLU A 135 4.04 -43.77 -16.83
C GLU A 135 4.11 -43.77 -18.37
N VAL A 136 5.19 -44.33 -18.93
CA VAL A 136 5.48 -44.31 -20.38
C VAL A 136 4.94 -45.54 -21.12
N ALA A 137 4.71 -46.61 -20.37
CA ALA A 137 4.01 -47.83 -20.78
C ALA A 137 3.38 -48.45 -19.52
N PRO A 138 2.42 -49.38 -19.64
CA PRO A 138 1.79 -50.00 -18.46
C PRO A 138 2.82 -50.51 -17.45
N ASP A 139 2.77 -49.96 -16.24
CA ASP A 139 3.68 -50.24 -15.13
C ASP A 139 5.17 -49.98 -15.45
N VAL A 140 5.47 -49.04 -16.34
CA VAL A 140 6.82 -48.57 -16.64
C VAL A 140 6.91 -47.07 -16.41
N PHE A 141 7.78 -46.68 -15.48
CA PHE A 141 7.87 -45.30 -14.99
C PHE A 141 9.18 -44.63 -15.38
N ARG A 142 9.08 -43.32 -15.60
CA ARG A 142 10.19 -42.41 -15.89
C ARG A 142 10.15 -41.22 -14.95
N ASN A 143 11.31 -40.65 -14.67
CA ASN A 143 11.38 -39.35 -14.03
C ASN A 143 10.84 -38.24 -14.95
N ASN A 144 10.19 -37.27 -14.34
CA ASN A 144 9.82 -36.01 -14.97
C ASN A 144 10.51 -34.85 -14.25
N ARG A 145 10.25 -33.59 -14.61
CA ARG A 145 11.00 -32.48 -14.01
C ARG A 145 10.90 -32.42 -12.48
N HIS A 146 9.72 -32.77 -11.94
CA HIS A 146 9.43 -32.68 -10.51
C HIS A 146 10.03 -33.87 -9.76
N SER A 147 9.88 -35.10 -10.27
CA SER A 147 10.47 -36.26 -9.60
C SER A 147 11.99 -36.31 -9.76
N TYR A 148 12.56 -35.69 -10.80
CA TYR A 148 14.00 -35.54 -10.95
C TYR A 148 14.63 -34.66 -9.86
N GLU A 149 13.84 -33.80 -9.22
CA GLU A 149 14.29 -33.03 -8.06
C GLU A 149 14.38 -33.90 -6.78
N LEU A 150 13.72 -35.07 -6.74
CA LEU A 150 13.75 -36.01 -5.59
C LEU A 150 15.03 -36.87 -5.52
N ARG A 151 16.04 -36.58 -6.35
CA ARG A 151 17.33 -37.30 -6.31
C ARG A 151 18.02 -37.05 -4.97
N SER A 152 18.74 -38.05 -4.49
CA SER A 152 19.40 -37.97 -3.17
C SER A 152 20.40 -36.81 -3.02
N GLU A 153 20.89 -36.24 -4.12
CA GLU A 153 21.87 -35.14 -4.15
C GLU A 153 21.29 -33.72 -3.96
N THR A 154 19.97 -33.51 -4.12
CA THR A 154 19.38 -32.16 -4.15
C THR A 154 19.01 -31.62 -2.76
N GLY A 155 18.70 -32.51 -1.82
CA GLY A 155 18.12 -32.18 -0.51
C GLY A 155 16.58 -32.22 -0.46
N ALA A 156 15.89 -32.33 -1.60
CA ALA A 156 14.43 -32.39 -1.65
C ALA A 156 13.86 -33.57 -0.85
N THR A 157 14.52 -34.73 -0.92
CA THR A 157 14.18 -35.93 -0.12
C THR A 157 14.15 -35.62 1.37
N GLY A 158 15.13 -34.86 1.87
CA GLY A 158 15.15 -34.45 3.27
C GLY A 158 13.91 -33.65 3.65
N MET A 159 13.51 -32.70 2.79
CA MET A 159 12.31 -31.87 3.04
C MET A 159 11.01 -32.69 2.96
N MET A 160 10.88 -33.60 1.98
CA MET A 160 9.71 -34.47 1.89
C MET A 160 9.55 -35.31 3.16
N LEU A 161 10.66 -35.88 3.66
CA LEU A 161 10.66 -36.68 4.88
C LEU A 161 10.37 -35.87 6.14
N ILE A 162 10.76 -34.58 6.20
CA ILE A 162 10.38 -33.68 7.30
C ILE A 162 8.87 -33.47 7.34
N GLU A 163 8.27 -33.12 6.20
CA GLU A 163 6.82 -32.89 6.14
C GLU A 163 6.03 -34.18 6.38
N THR A 164 6.50 -35.33 5.90
CA THR A 164 5.75 -36.59 6.01
C THR A 164 5.88 -37.27 7.36
N GLU A 165 7.00 -37.10 8.06
CA GLU A 165 7.23 -37.72 9.36
C GLU A 165 6.88 -36.76 10.50
N GLU A 166 7.41 -35.54 10.50
CA GLU A 166 7.15 -34.57 11.58
C GLU A 166 5.94 -33.66 11.28
N GLY A 167 5.86 -33.06 10.10
CA GLY A 167 4.79 -32.11 9.75
C GLY A 167 3.40 -32.75 9.82
N TYR A 168 3.25 -33.92 9.21
CA TYR A 168 2.00 -34.67 9.21
C TYR A 168 1.59 -35.13 10.63
N GLN A 169 2.55 -35.57 11.45
CA GLN A 169 2.28 -35.91 12.84
C GLN A 169 1.88 -34.68 13.67
N ALA A 170 2.58 -33.56 13.51
CA ALA A 170 2.25 -32.29 14.16
C ALA A 170 0.81 -31.82 13.82
N GLY A 171 0.35 -32.09 12.59
CA GLY A 171 -1.03 -31.82 12.17
C GLY A 171 -2.10 -32.43 13.07
N LEU A 172 -1.85 -33.60 13.67
CA LEU A 172 -2.78 -34.24 14.62
C LEU A 172 -2.94 -33.41 15.91
N GLY A 173 -1.94 -32.60 16.26
CA GLY A 173 -1.95 -31.69 17.40
C GLY A 173 -2.70 -30.38 17.17
N TRP A 174 -3.08 -30.05 15.92
CA TRP A 174 -3.65 -28.74 15.58
C TRP A 174 -5.05 -28.50 16.18
N VAL A 175 -5.98 -29.45 16.02
CA VAL A 175 -7.31 -29.35 16.63
C VAL A 175 -7.23 -29.32 18.17
N PRO A 176 -6.43 -30.19 18.83
CA PRO A 176 -6.15 -30.06 20.26
C PRO A 176 -5.56 -28.70 20.67
N ALA A 177 -4.68 -28.10 19.86
CA ALA A 177 -4.13 -26.77 20.12
C ALA A 177 -5.22 -25.70 20.14
N MET A 178 -6.06 -25.67 19.09
CA MET A 178 -7.15 -24.69 18.96
C MET A 178 -8.26 -24.83 20.02
N LYS A 179 -8.45 -26.03 20.57
CA LYS A 179 -9.47 -26.31 21.59
C LYS A 179 -8.94 -26.24 23.02
N ASP A 180 -7.68 -25.90 23.22
CA ASP A 180 -7.09 -25.79 24.53
C ASP A 180 -7.82 -24.74 25.38
N PRO A 181 -8.26 -25.04 26.62
CA PRO A 181 -8.96 -24.07 27.43
C PRO A 181 -8.07 -22.90 27.89
N ILE A 182 -6.75 -23.08 27.93
CA ILE A 182 -5.78 -22.13 28.48
C ILE A 182 -4.93 -21.51 27.35
N ASN A 183 -4.36 -22.34 26.47
CA ASN A 183 -3.31 -21.94 25.54
C ASN A 183 -3.77 -21.71 24.09
N LYS A 184 -5.08 -21.75 23.79
CA LYS A 184 -5.62 -21.61 22.41
C LYS A 184 -5.28 -20.28 21.70
N HIS A 185 -4.80 -19.29 22.43
CA HIS A 185 -4.37 -17.99 21.90
C HIS A 185 -2.85 -17.80 21.96
N ASP A 186 -2.12 -18.77 22.51
CA ASP A 186 -0.67 -18.71 22.63
C ASP A 186 -0.01 -19.16 21.32
N ILE A 187 1.04 -18.47 20.91
CA ILE A 187 1.82 -18.79 19.71
C ILE A 187 3.16 -19.46 20.04
N ASP A 188 3.46 -19.64 21.34
CA ASP A 188 4.65 -20.32 21.82
C ASP A 188 4.75 -21.72 21.19
N PRO A 189 5.84 -22.04 20.47
CA PRO A 189 6.08 -23.35 19.88
C PRO A 189 5.96 -24.51 20.89
N GLY A 190 6.31 -24.29 22.16
CA GLY A 190 6.21 -25.29 23.24
C GLY A 190 4.77 -25.62 23.66
N LYS A 191 3.78 -24.84 23.19
CA LYS A 191 2.35 -25.04 23.46
C LYS A 191 1.55 -25.32 22.18
N GLY A 192 2.24 -25.35 21.03
CA GLY A 192 1.67 -25.49 19.70
C GLY A 192 1.33 -26.93 19.30
N ALA A 193 1.00 -27.10 18.02
CA ALA A 193 0.57 -28.39 17.45
C ALA A 193 1.62 -29.49 17.59
N PHE A 194 2.87 -29.19 17.22
CA PHE A 194 4.00 -30.10 17.35
C PHE A 194 4.15 -30.61 18.79
N ALA A 195 4.27 -29.70 19.76
CA ALA A 195 4.41 -30.05 21.18
C ALA A 195 3.31 -31.00 21.66
N LYS A 196 2.06 -30.75 21.29
CA LYS A 196 0.91 -31.62 21.62
C LYS A 196 0.98 -33.00 20.96
N ALA A 197 1.35 -33.07 19.68
CA ALA A 197 1.41 -34.32 18.94
C ALA A 197 2.56 -35.21 19.42
N PHE A 198 3.70 -34.61 19.76
CA PHE A 198 4.91 -35.30 20.20
C PHE A 198 4.97 -35.50 21.71
N GLY A 199 4.04 -34.93 22.48
CA GLY A 199 3.98 -35.08 23.93
C GLY A 199 5.14 -34.39 24.66
N VAL A 200 5.59 -33.26 24.14
CA VAL A 200 6.70 -32.45 24.68
C VAL A 200 6.23 -31.03 25.02
N ASP A 201 7.04 -30.26 25.74
CA ASP A 201 6.78 -28.87 26.16
C ASP A 201 7.69 -27.86 25.45
N ILE A 202 8.30 -28.28 24.34
CA ILE A 202 9.24 -27.51 23.53
C ILE A 202 8.85 -27.55 22.05
N GLY A 203 9.26 -26.52 21.30
CA GLY A 203 9.10 -26.51 19.84
C GLY A 203 10.04 -27.49 19.12
N VAL A 204 9.85 -27.63 17.80
CA VAL A 204 10.64 -28.58 16.99
C VAL A 204 12.14 -28.27 16.97
N VAL A 205 12.53 -26.98 16.93
CA VAL A 205 13.94 -26.56 16.89
C VAL A 205 14.72 -27.03 18.13
N PRO A 206 14.31 -26.70 19.38
CA PRO A 206 14.97 -27.24 20.57
C PRO A 206 14.80 -28.77 20.70
N TRP A 207 13.69 -29.34 20.23
CA TRP A 207 13.48 -30.79 20.24
C TRP A 207 14.51 -31.55 19.40
N LEU A 208 14.97 -30.98 18.29
CA LEU A 208 16.02 -31.58 17.44
C LEU A 208 17.36 -31.78 18.17
N SER A 209 17.61 -31.04 19.25
CA SER A 209 18.80 -31.20 20.09
C SER A 209 18.67 -32.32 21.13
N THR A 210 17.51 -32.97 21.24
CA THR A 210 17.29 -34.12 22.13
C THR A 210 17.86 -35.41 21.55
N LEU A 211 17.97 -36.47 22.36
CA LEU A 211 18.40 -37.79 21.89
C LEU A 211 17.49 -38.37 20.80
N GLU A 212 16.19 -38.05 20.85
CA GLU A 212 15.23 -38.50 19.84
C GLU A 212 15.33 -37.65 18.58
N GLY A 213 15.31 -36.32 18.73
CA GLY A 213 15.37 -35.38 17.60
C GLY A 213 16.69 -35.44 16.84
N SER A 214 17.82 -35.69 17.51
CA SER A 214 19.14 -35.79 16.86
C SER A 214 19.22 -36.93 15.83
N LYS A 215 18.39 -37.96 15.95
CA LYS A 215 18.27 -39.03 14.94
C LYS A 215 17.63 -38.56 13.64
N ARG A 216 16.91 -37.43 13.66
CA ARG A 216 16.27 -36.81 12.51
C ARG A 216 17.12 -35.68 11.91
N MET A 217 18.22 -35.29 12.56
CA MET A 217 19.01 -34.10 12.21
C MET A 217 19.55 -34.13 10.77
N GLU A 218 19.91 -35.29 10.23
CA GLU A 218 20.47 -35.42 8.87
C GLU A 218 19.51 -34.90 7.78
N LYS A 219 18.24 -35.30 7.83
CA LYS A 219 17.23 -34.82 6.86
C LYS A 219 16.89 -33.35 7.07
N TRP A 220 16.94 -32.84 8.30
CA TRP A 220 16.79 -31.41 8.59
C TRP A 220 17.95 -30.58 8.02
N ALA A 221 19.17 -31.09 8.15
CA ALA A 221 20.39 -30.43 7.65
C ALA A 221 20.43 -30.34 6.11
N THR A 222 19.71 -31.21 5.39
CA THR A 222 19.64 -31.21 3.92
C THR A 222 18.34 -30.59 3.39
N GLY A 223 17.20 -30.85 4.03
CA GLY A 223 15.87 -30.40 3.62
C GLY A 223 15.61 -28.92 3.84
N VAL A 224 16.01 -28.36 4.98
CA VAL A 224 15.78 -26.94 5.29
C VAL A 224 16.55 -26.03 4.31
N PRO A 225 17.85 -26.27 4.00
CA PRO A 225 18.55 -25.52 2.96
C PRO A 225 17.88 -25.61 1.59
N TRP A 226 17.36 -26.80 1.21
CA TRP A 226 16.64 -26.98 -0.05
C TRP A 226 15.37 -26.12 -0.10
N LEU A 227 14.52 -26.14 0.94
CA LEU A 227 13.33 -25.28 1.03
C LEU A 227 13.69 -23.80 0.99
N SER A 228 14.74 -23.41 1.72
CA SER A 228 15.22 -22.03 1.75
C SER A 228 15.61 -21.55 0.34
N SER A 229 16.28 -22.41 -0.45
CA SER A 229 16.76 -22.08 -1.80
C SER A 229 15.66 -21.57 -2.74
N ILE A 230 14.42 -22.02 -2.56
CA ILE A 230 13.24 -21.58 -3.34
C ILE A 230 13.03 -20.07 -3.21
N THR A 231 13.21 -19.53 -1.99
CA THR A 231 13.00 -18.10 -1.70
C THR A 231 14.24 -17.24 -1.99
N VAL A 232 15.45 -17.85 -1.91
CA VAL A 232 16.74 -17.14 -2.07
C VAL A 232 16.85 -16.47 -3.45
N VAL A 233 16.38 -17.12 -4.51
CA VAL A 233 16.47 -16.56 -5.87
C VAL A 233 15.71 -15.23 -5.96
N ALA A 234 14.57 -15.12 -5.27
CA ALA A 234 13.77 -13.90 -5.24
C ALA A 234 14.40 -12.85 -4.33
N THR A 235 14.88 -13.25 -3.16
CA THR A 235 15.66 -12.37 -2.28
C THR A 235 16.84 -11.69 -3.01
N ARG A 236 17.61 -12.42 -3.83
CA ARG A 236 18.76 -11.84 -4.57
C ARG A 236 18.38 -11.05 -5.82
N THR A 237 17.13 -11.09 -6.28
CA THR A 237 16.74 -10.54 -7.59
C THR A 237 15.61 -9.51 -7.52
N ASP A 238 14.67 -9.66 -6.60
CA ASP A 238 13.54 -8.75 -6.42
C ASP A 238 13.85 -7.58 -5.48
N LEU A 239 14.93 -7.66 -4.71
CA LEU A 239 15.45 -6.52 -3.96
C LEU A 239 16.46 -5.74 -4.80
N PRO A 240 16.36 -4.40 -4.83
CA PRO A 240 17.27 -3.53 -5.58
C PRO A 240 18.56 -3.30 -4.78
N TRP A 241 19.36 -4.36 -4.58
CA TRP A 241 20.57 -4.35 -3.75
C TRP A 241 21.54 -3.20 -4.09
N ASP A 242 21.75 -2.93 -5.38
CA ASP A 242 22.60 -1.84 -5.87
C ASP A 242 22.14 -0.44 -5.43
N SER A 243 20.88 -0.28 -5.00
CA SER A 243 20.31 1.01 -4.58
C SER A 243 20.51 1.31 -3.09
N TYR A 244 20.89 0.32 -2.28
CA TYR A 244 20.89 0.44 -0.82
C TYR A 244 22.19 0.96 -0.23
N GLY A 245 23.29 0.97 -0.97
CA GLY A 245 24.61 1.40 -0.50
C GLY A 245 25.64 0.27 -0.63
N ALA A 246 26.72 0.34 0.15
CA ALA A 246 27.82 -0.61 0.04
C ALA A 246 27.82 -1.67 1.13
N THR A 247 27.17 -1.46 2.28
CA THR A 247 27.26 -2.36 3.44
C THR A 247 25.90 -2.93 3.84
N LEU A 248 25.77 -4.26 3.77
CA LEU A 248 24.65 -5.04 4.25
C LEU A 248 24.99 -5.71 5.59
N CYS A 249 24.17 -5.46 6.61
CA CYS A 249 24.19 -6.16 7.88
C CYS A 249 23.01 -7.14 7.96
N ASP A 250 23.31 -8.43 7.89
CA ASP A 250 22.35 -9.52 8.03
C ASP A 250 22.26 -9.91 9.51
N VAL A 251 21.15 -9.52 10.16
CA VAL A 251 20.94 -9.63 11.60
C VAL A 251 20.11 -10.89 11.89
N GLY A 252 20.70 -11.86 12.57
CA GLY A 252 20.11 -13.20 12.72
C GLY A 252 20.28 -14.04 11.45
N CYS A 253 21.48 -14.04 10.89
CA CYS A 253 21.79 -14.60 9.57
C CYS A 253 21.78 -16.14 9.50
N GLY A 254 21.69 -16.82 10.65
CA GLY A 254 21.81 -18.27 10.76
C GLY A 254 23.14 -18.75 10.18
N PRO A 255 23.16 -19.77 9.29
CA PRO A 255 24.38 -20.23 8.64
C PRO A 255 25.06 -19.21 7.70
N GLY A 256 24.41 -18.10 7.35
CA GLY A 256 24.95 -17.06 6.45
C GLY A 256 24.95 -17.41 4.95
N SER A 257 24.37 -18.54 4.55
CA SER A 257 24.39 -19.03 3.16
C SER A 257 23.67 -18.09 2.19
N VAL A 258 22.59 -17.45 2.62
CA VAL A 258 21.83 -16.49 1.80
C VAL A 258 22.63 -15.20 1.59
N SER A 259 23.30 -14.72 2.64
CA SER A 259 24.22 -13.59 2.58
C SER A 259 25.38 -13.84 1.60
N LEU A 260 25.95 -15.05 1.60
CA LEU A 260 26.96 -15.45 0.63
C LEU A 260 26.44 -15.43 -0.81
N ASP A 261 25.20 -15.88 -1.04
CA ASP A 261 24.57 -15.85 -2.37
C ASP A 261 24.32 -14.42 -2.87
N VAL A 262 23.96 -13.49 -1.98
CA VAL A 262 23.88 -12.06 -2.29
C VAL A 262 25.28 -11.53 -2.65
N LYS A 263 26.33 -11.85 -1.87
CA LYS A 263 27.72 -11.44 -2.16
C LYS A 263 28.24 -11.96 -3.51
N LYS A 264 27.92 -13.20 -3.87
CA LYS A 264 28.29 -13.78 -5.18
C LYS A 264 27.69 -13.00 -6.33
N LYS A 265 26.42 -12.58 -6.20
CA LYS A 265 25.72 -11.82 -7.25
C LYS A 265 26.09 -10.34 -7.26
N TYR A 266 26.40 -9.75 -6.11
CA TYR A 266 26.78 -8.35 -5.94
C TYR A 266 28.15 -8.24 -5.23
N PRO A 267 29.26 -8.52 -5.94
CA PRO A 267 30.59 -8.61 -5.31
C PRO A 267 31.08 -7.34 -4.63
N HIS A 268 30.54 -6.19 -5.03
CA HIS A 268 30.87 -4.87 -4.48
C HIS A 268 30.29 -4.64 -3.07
N LEU A 269 29.30 -5.43 -2.64
CA LEU A 269 28.73 -5.29 -1.30
C LEU A 269 29.68 -5.83 -0.23
N ASN A 270 29.82 -5.07 0.84
CA ASN A 270 30.38 -5.54 2.10
C ASN A 270 29.26 -6.22 2.90
N ILE A 271 29.54 -7.40 3.45
CA ILE A 271 28.58 -8.19 4.21
C ILE A 271 29.02 -8.26 5.67
N VAL A 272 28.09 -8.01 6.58
CA VAL A 272 28.24 -8.30 8.01
C VAL A 272 27.19 -9.35 8.37
N CYS A 273 27.65 -10.55 8.71
CA CYS A 273 26.81 -11.64 9.19
C CYS A 273 26.81 -11.64 10.73
N GLN A 274 25.64 -11.45 11.32
CA GLN A 274 25.45 -11.39 12.76
C GLN A 274 24.52 -12.51 13.24
N ASP A 275 24.96 -13.23 14.27
CA ASP A 275 24.16 -14.23 14.97
C ASP A 275 24.75 -14.49 16.38
N LEU A 276 24.16 -15.40 17.16
CA LEU A 276 24.69 -15.76 18.48
C LEU A 276 26.04 -16.49 18.38
N GLU A 277 26.85 -16.39 19.44
CA GLU A 277 28.20 -17.00 19.53
C GLU A 277 28.27 -18.47 19.04
N PRO A 278 27.31 -19.37 19.37
CA PRO A 278 27.35 -20.75 18.90
C PRO A 278 27.27 -20.91 17.37
N MET A 279 26.73 -19.93 16.65
CA MET A 279 26.56 -19.97 15.20
C MET A 279 27.81 -19.49 14.44
N ILE A 280 28.73 -18.78 15.09
CA ILE A 280 29.93 -18.21 14.47
C ILE A 280 30.80 -19.25 13.74
N PRO A 281 31.07 -20.46 14.29
CA PRO A 281 31.81 -21.49 13.56
C PRO A 281 31.09 -21.97 12.29
N VAL A 282 29.76 -22.04 12.32
CA VAL A 282 28.93 -22.46 11.17
C VAL A 282 29.03 -21.44 10.06
N ILE A 283 28.90 -20.15 10.39
CA ILE A 283 29.05 -19.05 9.42
C ILE A 283 30.44 -19.08 8.80
N LYS A 284 31.50 -19.30 9.58
CA LYS A 284 32.87 -19.40 9.06
C LYS A 284 33.04 -20.53 8.05
N GLU A 285 32.46 -21.71 8.31
CA GLU A 285 32.51 -22.81 7.35
C GLU A 285 31.74 -22.48 6.06
N THR A 286 30.59 -21.81 6.15
CA THR A 286 29.85 -21.33 4.97
C THR A 286 30.68 -20.41 4.09
N PHE A 287 31.49 -19.53 4.69
CA PHE A 287 32.35 -18.56 3.99
C PHE A 287 33.76 -19.07 3.66
N LYS A 288 34.01 -20.37 3.76
CA LYS A 288 35.26 -20.99 3.32
C LYS A 288 35.55 -20.68 1.84
N GLY A 289 36.77 -20.28 1.53
CA GLY A 289 37.16 -19.77 0.21
C GLY A 289 37.00 -18.25 0.02
N TYR A 290 36.52 -17.53 1.05
CA TYR A 290 36.42 -16.06 1.06
C TYR A 290 37.37 -15.43 2.08
N GLU A 291 38.46 -16.11 2.45
CA GLU A 291 39.42 -15.67 3.47
C GLU A 291 40.03 -14.31 3.13
N ASP A 292 40.29 -14.03 1.85
CA ASP A 292 40.83 -12.74 1.39
C ASP A 292 39.81 -11.58 1.56
N GLU A 293 38.52 -11.84 1.34
CA GLU A 293 37.46 -10.85 1.55
C GLU A 293 37.26 -10.57 3.05
N ILE A 294 37.40 -11.61 3.89
CA ILE A 294 37.36 -11.49 5.36
C ILE A 294 38.57 -10.70 5.85
N ALA A 295 39.77 -11.02 5.37
CA ALA A 295 41.00 -10.31 5.73
C ALA A 295 40.97 -8.83 5.29
N ALA A 296 40.33 -8.54 4.14
CA ALA A 296 40.11 -7.19 3.67
C ALA A 296 38.96 -6.44 4.38
N GLY A 297 38.24 -7.09 5.30
CA GLY A 297 37.12 -6.52 6.04
C GLY A 297 35.85 -6.31 5.21
N ARG A 298 35.78 -6.87 3.99
CA ARG A 298 34.61 -6.85 3.11
C ARG A 298 33.56 -7.87 3.52
N ILE A 299 33.96 -8.91 4.25
CA ILE A 299 33.06 -9.84 4.94
C ILE A 299 33.41 -9.81 6.43
N LYS A 300 32.42 -9.61 7.29
CA LYS A 300 32.56 -9.65 8.75
C LYS A 300 31.60 -10.67 9.32
N ILE A 301 32.09 -11.42 10.30
CA ILE A 301 31.33 -12.42 11.04
C ILE A 301 31.39 -11.99 12.51
N GLU A 302 30.25 -11.63 13.07
CA GLU A 302 30.15 -10.97 14.38
C GLU A 302 29.14 -11.70 15.27
N ALA A 303 29.51 -11.94 16.52
CA ALA A 303 28.55 -12.38 17.53
C ALA A 303 27.68 -11.19 17.94
N HIS A 304 26.37 -11.31 17.81
CA HIS A 304 25.42 -10.29 18.18
C HIS A 304 24.10 -10.91 18.64
N ASP A 305 23.61 -10.44 19.78
CA ASP A 305 22.26 -10.69 20.26
C ASP A 305 21.37 -9.51 19.85
N TYR A 306 20.40 -9.77 18.97
CA TYR A 306 19.49 -8.74 18.46
C TYR A 306 18.50 -8.19 19.50
N PHE A 307 18.50 -8.71 20.74
CA PHE A 307 17.88 -8.06 21.91
C PHE A 307 18.75 -6.97 22.53
N THR A 308 19.99 -6.81 22.06
CA THR A 308 20.92 -5.77 22.51
C THR A 308 21.11 -4.69 21.42
N PRO A 309 21.46 -3.45 21.80
CA PRO A 309 21.61 -2.36 20.83
C PRO A 309 22.57 -2.68 19.68
N GLN A 310 22.13 -2.46 18.45
CA GLN A 310 22.94 -2.65 17.26
C GLN A 310 24.14 -1.68 17.26
N THR A 311 25.34 -2.22 17.12
CA THR A 311 26.59 -1.46 17.15
C THR A 311 27.17 -1.23 15.76
N THR A 312 26.91 -2.13 14.82
CA THR A 312 27.37 -2.05 13.43
C THR A 312 26.56 -1.01 12.66
N VAL A 313 27.25 -0.04 12.06
CA VAL A 313 26.65 0.98 11.19
C VAL A 313 26.72 0.49 9.75
N ALA A 314 25.57 0.23 9.13
CA ALA A 314 25.44 -0.29 7.78
C ALA A 314 24.51 0.61 6.94
N ASP A 315 24.47 0.36 5.63
CA ASP A 315 23.52 1.03 4.74
C ASP A 315 22.18 0.28 4.67
N VAL A 316 22.20 -1.02 4.93
CA VAL A 316 21.00 -1.82 5.06
C VAL A 316 21.14 -2.85 6.18
N TYR A 317 20.11 -2.93 7.01
CA TYR A 317 19.91 -3.98 8.00
C TYR A 317 18.85 -4.93 7.47
N TRP A 318 19.14 -6.21 7.45
CA TRP A 318 18.27 -7.21 6.89
C TRP A 318 17.96 -8.28 7.94
N LEU A 319 16.67 -8.51 8.16
CA LEU A 319 16.15 -9.50 9.09
C LEU A 319 15.27 -10.44 8.27
N ARG A 320 15.73 -11.67 8.07
CA ARG A 320 15.01 -12.68 7.29
C ARG A 320 14.60 -13.84 8.18
N GLY A 321 13.30 -14.02 8.40
CA GLY A 321 12.79 -15.12 9.23
C GLY A 321 13.08 -14.93 10.72
N VAL A 322 13.14 -13.68 11.21
CA VAL A 322 13.53 -13.36 12.60
C VAL A 322 12.31 -12.94 13.41
N VAL A 323 11.53 -11.96 12.92
CA VAL A 323 10.44 -11.38 13.73
C VAL A 323 9.24 -12.33 13.85
N ARG A 324 9.11 -13.30 12.93
CA ARG A 324 8.10 -14.36 12.95
C ARG A 324 8.07 -15.23 14.21
N ASP A 325 9.21 -15.36 14.90
CA ASP A 325 9.37 -16.28 16.04
C ASP A 325 8.88 -15.68 17.36
N TYR A 326 8.53 -14.40 17.35
CA TYR A 326 8.21 -13.63 18.55
C TYR A 326 6.84 -12.98 18.46
N GLU A 327 6.27 -12.61 19.62
CA GLU A 327 5.06 -11.77 19.69
C GLU A 327 5.30 -10.37 19.12
N ASP A 328 4.23 -9.64 18.80
CA ASP A 328 4.31 -8.33 18.12
C ASP A 328 5.14 -7.31 18.92
N ASP A 329 5.01 -7.32 20.25
CA ASP A 329 5.71 -6.40 21.15
C ASP A 329 7.20 -6.71 21.25
N VAL A 330 7.53 -8.00 21.28
CA VAL A 330 8.92 -8.50 21.31
C VAL A 330 9.59 -8.25 19.96
N SER A 331 8.87 -8.47 18.86
CA SER A 331 9.32 -8.16 17.50
C SER A 331 9.63 -6.67 17.35
N ALA A 332 8.78 -5.79 17.89
CA ALA A 332 9.01 -4.35 17.87
C ALA A 332 10.23 -3.96 18.72
N GLU A 333 10.50 -4.67 19.82
CA GLU A 333 11.70 -4.46 20.63
C GLU A 333 12.98 -4.83 19.86
N ILE A 334 12.99 -5.98 19.17
CA ILE A 334 14.12 -6.38 18.30
C ILE A 334 14.41 -5.30 17.25
N LEU A 335 13.39 -4.82 16.55
CA LEU A 335 13.56 -3.74 15.56
C LEU A 335 14.01 -2.42 16.21
N ARG A 336 13.58 -2.13 17.44
CA ARG A 336 13.98 -0.93 18.19
C ARG A 336 15.47 -0.93 18.52
N GLN A 337 16.09 -2.11 18.68
CA GLN A 337 17.53 -2.22 18.89
C GLN A 337 18.36 -1.73 17.69
N LEU A 338 17.77 -1.58 16.50
CA LEU A 338 18.43 -0.99 15.33
C LEU A 338 18.52 0.55 15.39
N ILE A 339 17.64 1.21 16.16
CA ILE A 339 17.50 2.68 16.19
C ILE A 339 18.83 3.39 16.50
N PRO A 340 19.66 2.97 17.47
CA PRO A 340 20.94 3.63 17.74
C PRO A 340 21.90 3.64 16.54
N ALA A 341 21.92 2.56 15.75
CA ALA A 341 22.75 2.47 14.56
C ALA A 341 22.15 3.26 13.38
N LEU A 342 20.82 3.23 13.24
CA LEU A 342 20.09 4.06 12.27
C LEU A 342 20.26 5.56 12.54
N LYS A 343 20.37 6.00 13.80
CA LYS A 343 20.68 7.41 14.14
C LYS A 343 22.07 7.82 13.65
N LYS A 344 23.03 6.88 13.55
CA LYS A 344 24.37 7.13 12.99
C LYS A 344 24.37 7.12 11.46
N ASN A 345 23.46 6.38 10.81
CA ASN A 345 23.22 6.43 9.37
C ASN A 345 21.73 6.59 9.03
N PRO A 346 21.17 7.82 9.05
CA PRO A 346 19.74 8.05 8.79
C PRO A 346 19.28 7.70 7.36
N ARG A 347 20.21 7.44 6.44
CA ARG A 347 19.90 6.95 5.09
C ARG A 347 19.78 5.44 5.01
N ALA A 348 20.14 4.73 6.07
CA ALA A 348 20.04 3.28 6.10
C ALA A 348 18.61 2.78 5.95
N ARG A 349 18.47 1.55 5.51
CA ARG A 349 17.19 0.84 5.39
C ARG A 349 17.13 -0.36 6.30
N VAL A 350 15.92 -0.68 6.75
CA VAL A 350 15.63 -1.93 7.47
C VAL A 350 14.73 -2.76 6.57
N LEU A 351 15.18 -3.96 6.22
CA LEU A 351 14.46 -4.91 5.40
C LEU A 351 13.97 -6.04 6.30
N VAL A 352 12.66 -6.15 6.48
CA VAL A 352 12.04 -7.27 7.20
C VAL A 352 11.47 -8.23 6.16
N ASN A 353 12.17 -9.34 5.94
CA ASN A 353 11.82 -10.36 4.95
C ASN A 353 11.19 -11.58 5.63
N GLU A 354 9.89 -11.77 5.40
CA GLU A 354 9.10 -12.81 6.07
C GLU A 354 8.17 -13.50 5.07
N LEU A 355 7.57 -14.62 5.50
CA LEU A 355 6.36 -15.12 4.86
C LEU A 355 5.22 -14.16 5.21
N ILE A 356 4.65 -13.51 4.19
CA ILE A 356 3.60 -12.52 4.38
C ILE A 356 2.25 -13.20 4.17
N VAL A 357 1.43 -13.24 5.23
CA VAL A 357 0.10 -13.84 5.19
C VAL A 357 -0.78 -13.04 4.22
N PRO A 358 -1.34 -13.69 3.18
CA PRO A 358 -2.26 -13.04 2.27
C PRO A 358 -3.64 -12.83 2.90
N ARG A 359 -3.85 -11.82 3.75
CA ARG A 359 -5.18 -11.34 4.20
C ARG A 359 -5.16 -9.85 4.58
N LEU A 360 -6.31 -9.19 4.37
CA LEU A 360 -6.73 -7.84 4.81
C LEU A 360 -5.64 -6.73 4.88
N ILE A 361 -5.79 -5.76 3.97
CA ILE A 361 -5.11 -4.45 3.93
C ILE A 361 -3.62 -4.57 3.60
N THR A 362 -3.32 -4.86 2.34
CA THR A 362 -2.18 -4.21 1.69
C THR A 362 -2.74 -2.95 1.02
N PRO A 363 -2.23 -1.74 1.30
CA PRO A 363 -2.65 -0.53 0.60
C PRO A 363 -2.54 -0.71 -0.92
N PRO A 364 -3.44 -0.13 -1.73
CA PRO A 364 -3.36 -0.19 -3.20
C PRO A 364 -2.04 0.36 -3.76
N SER A 365 -1.30 1.17 -2.99
CA SER A 365 0.04 1.66 -3.33
C SER A 365 1.15 0.59 -3.27
N THR A 366 0.82 -0.65 -2.93
CA THR A 366 1.75 -1.79 -2.91
C THR A 366 1.16 -2.93 -3.74
N ALA A 367 1.18 -2.78 -5.06
CA ALA A 367 1.18 -3.81 -6.12
C ALA A 367 0.46 -5.17 -5.91
N ASN A 368 -0.64 -5.25 -5.15
CA ASN A 368 -1.41 -6.48 -4.98
C ASN A 368 -2.65 -6.48 -5.88
N ALA A 369 -2.42 -6.42 -7.19
CA ALA A 369 -3.48 -6.71 -8.16
C ALA A 369 -3.82 -8.20 -8.06
N PRO A 370 -5.11 -8.56 -8.02
CA PRO A 370 -5.50 -9.97 -7.99
C PRO A 370 -5.03 -10.68 -9.25
N ALA A 371 -4.49 -11.89 -9.10
CA ALA A 371 -4.07 -12.69 -10.24
C ALA A 371 -5.27 -13.04 -11.13
N SER A 372 -6.49 -13.10 -10.60
CA SER A 372 -7.70 -13.23 -11.41
C SER A 372 -8.66 -12.07 -11.16
N GLN A 373 -9.12 -11.44 -12.24
CA GLN A 373 -10.20 -10.44 -12.19
C GLN A 373 -11.59 -11.09 -12.02
N HIS A 374 -11.64 -12.43 -12.04
CA HIS A 374 -12.87 -13.21 -11.94
C HIS A 374 -13.03 -13.89 -10.58
N LEU A 375 -12.01 -13.80 -9.73
CA LEU A 375 -12.01 -14.29 -8.36
C LEU A 375 -11.96 -13.11 -7.38
N PRO A 376 -12.43 -13.31 -6.13
CA PRO A 376 -12.20 -12.33 -5.07
C PRO A 376 -10.73 -11.98 -4.97
N ALA A 377 -10.43 -10.70 -4.79
CA ALA A 377 -9.05 -10.24 -4.85
C ALA A 377 -8.20 -10.87 -3.73
N GLU A 378 -8.81 -11.10 -2.58
CA GLU A 378 -8.21 -11.73 -1.40
C GLU A 378 -7.84 -13.20 -1.64
N GLN A 379 -8.42 -13.87 -2.64
CA GLN A 379 -8.16 -15.28 -2.96
C GLN A 379 -7.10 -15.46 -4.03
N SER A 380 -6.87 -14.44 -4.87
CA SER A 380 -5.96 -14.54 -6.02
C SER A 380 -4.80 -13.55 -5.99
N ALA A 381 -4.72 -12.63 -5.02
CA ALA A 381 -3.61 -11.68 -4.91
C ALA A 381 -2.25 -12.33 -4.60
N TYR A 382 -2.23 -13.57 -4.10
CA TYR A 382 -1.01 -14.29 -3.77
C TYR A 382 -1.08 -15.75 -4.29
N PRO A 383 0.07 -16.37 -4.59
CA PRO A 383 0.13 -17.78 -4.92
C PRO A 383 -0.53 -18.65 -3.83
N SER A 384 -1.28 -19.69 -4.21
CA SER A 384 -1.94 -20.61 -3.29
C SER A 384 -0.94 -21.25 -2.30
N THR A 385 0.31 -21.45 -2.73
CA THR A 385 1.44 -21.91 -1.91
C THR A 385 1.67 -21.05 -0.66
N CYS A 386 1.43 -19.73 -0.69
CA CYS A 386 1.57 -18.87 0.49
C CYS A 386 0.65 -19.31 1.63
N HIS A 387 -0.59 -19.67 1.30
CA HIS A 387 -1.57 -20.11 2.29
C HIS A 387 -1.22 -21.48 2.87
N VAL A 388 -0.77 -22.40 2.03
CA VAL A 388 -0.35 -23.75 2.44
C VAL A 388 0.87 -23.65 3.36
N MET A 389 1.88 -22.87 2.97
CA MET A 389 3.09 -22.68 3.76
C MET A 389 2.82 -21.97 5.09
N SER A 390 1.90 -21.00 5.12
CA SER A 390 1.52 -20.32 6.36
C SER A 390 0.95 -21.30 7.39
N LEU A 391 0.05 -22.20 6.97
CA LEU A 391 -0.53 -23.19 7.88
C LEU A 391 0.49 -24.28 8.26
N SER A 392 1.24 -24.83 7.29
CA SER A 392 2.26 -25.86 7.56
C SER A 392 3.27 -25.35 8.59
N THR A 393 3.75 -24.12 8.40
CA THR A 393 4.73 -23.53 9.30
C THR A 393 4.17 -23.33 10.71
N MET A 394 2.94 -22.82 10.85
CA MET A 394 2.30 -22.64 12.16
C MET A 394 2.04 -23.98 12.87
N VAL A 395 1.73 -25.04 12.13
CA VAL A 395 1.51 -26.39 12.68
C VAL A 395 2.81 -27.02 13.18
N LEU A 396 3.88 -26.95 12.38
CA LEU A 396 5.16 -27.61 12.66
C LEU A 396 6.06 -26.78 13.59
N MET A 397 6.20 -25.49 13.30
CA MET A 397 7.16 -24.59 13.97
C MET A 397 6.52 -23.75 15.08
N GLY A 398 5.19 -23.55 15.05
CA GLY A 398 4.51 -22.57 15.90
C GLY A 398 4.74 -21.13 15.42
N GLY A 399 4.72 -20.17 16.36
CA GLY A 399 4.91 -18.76 16.06
C GLY A 399 3.72 -18.13 15.33
N LYS A 400 3.95 -16.95 14.74
CA LYS A 400 2.90 -16.15 14.10
C LYS A 400 3.36 -15.59 12.77
N GLU A 401 2.80 -16.14 11.70
CA GLU A 401 2.87 -15.53 10.38
C GLU A 401 2.01 -14.25 10.37
N ARG A 402 2.50 -13.20 9.70
CA ARG A 402 1.90 -11.85 9.78
C ARG A 402 1.43 -11.33 8.45
N THR A 403 0.37 -10.53 8.49
CA THR A 403 -0.01 -9.75 7.31
C THR A 403 1.00 -8.61 7.10
N PHE A 404 0.99 -8.02 5.90
CA PHE A 404 1.74 -6.79 5.62
C PHE A 404 1.46 -5.70 6.66
N SER A 405 0.18 -5.49 7.00
CA SER A 405 -0.25 -4.47 7.96
C SER A 405 0.33 -4.70 9.35
N ASP A 406 0.41 -5.96 9.78
CA ASP A 406 0.98 -6.29 11.10
C ASP A 406 2.47 -5.98 11.15
N ILE A 407 3.24 -6.32 10.11
CA ILE A 407 4.67 -5.97 10.06
C ILE A 407 4.88 -4.46 10.05
N VAL A 408 4.05 -3.70 9.32
CA VAL A 408 4.11 -2.23 9.33
C VAL A 408 3.86 -1.69 10.73
N LYS A 409 2.82 -2.16 11.43
CA LYS A 409 2.53 -1.74 12.82
C LYS A 409 3.67 -2.05 13.77
N ILE A 410 4.33 -3.21 13.62
CA ILE A 410 5.49 -3.60 14.42
C ILE A 410 6.66 -2.64 14.16
N GLY A 411 6.96 -2.33 12.90
CA GLY A 411 7.99 -1.35 12.55
C GLY A 411 7.67 0.05 13.08
N GLU A 412 6.42 0.52 12.96
CA GLU A 412 5.97 1.80 13.51
C GLU A 412 6.12 1.85 15.03
N LYS A 413 5.71 0.77 15.73
CA LYS A 413 5.91 0.63 17.18
C LYS A 413 7.39 0.70 17.56
N ALA A 414 8.28 0.18 16.72
CA ALA A 414 9.73 0.23 16.91
C ALA A 414 10.38 1.60 16.64
N GLY A 415 9.63 2.59 16.16
CA GLY A 415 10.18 3.89 15.75
C GLY A 415 10.70 3.94 14.32
N LEU A 416 10.19 3.05 13.45
CA LEU A 416 10.51 2.99 12.03
C LEU A 416 9.33 3.49 11.19
N ARG A 417 9.62 3.99 9.99
CA ARG A 417 8.62 4.44 9.02
C ARG A 417 8.61 3.50 7.83
N PHE A 418 7.43 2.98 7.49
CA PHE A 418 7.24 2.22 6.26
C PHE A 418 7.66 3.05 5.03
N ARG A 419 8.43 2.43 4.13
CA ARG A 419 8.89 3.03 2.88
C ARG A 419 8.32 2.32 1.67
N ARG A 420 8.46 1.00 1.58
CA ARG A 420 8.06 0.21 0.40
C ARG A 420 7.82 -1.25 0.76
N PHE A 421 6.92 -1.91 0.04
CA PHE A 421 6.80 -3.37 0.05
C PHE A 421 7.39 -3.95 -1.22
N HIS A 422 8.23 -4.97 -1.09
CA HIS A 422 8.79 -5.73 -2.19
C HIS A 422 8.10 -7.09 -2.24
N GLN A 423 7.13 -7.23 -3.14
CA GLN A 423 6.51 -8.51 -3.43
C GLN A 423 7.47 -9.37 -4.26
N PHE A 424 7.90 -10.47 -3.69
CA PHE A 424 8.77 -11.39 -4.41
C PHE A 424 7.95 -12.24 -5.38
N ARG A 425 8.60 -12.73 -6.43
CA ARG A 425 8.06 -13.73 -7.36
C ARG A 425 7.99 -15.14 -6.72
N MET A 426 7.68 -15.19 -5.42
CA MET A 426 7.67 -16.35 -4.52
C MET A 426 6.76 -16.08 -3.29
N PHE A 427 6.67 -17.01 -2.35
CA PHE A 427 5.74 -16.94 -1.20
C PHE A 427 6.22 -16.10 0.01
N THR A 428 7.36 -15.43 -0.09
CA THR A 428 7.86 -14.47 0.91
C THR A 428 7.78 -13.04 0.37
N GLY A 429 7.91 -12.03 1.23
CA GLY A 429 8.03 -10.64 0.81
C GLY A 429 8.93 -9.86 1.75
N THR A 430 9.30 -8.64 1.36
CA THR A 430 10.10 -7.75 2.20
C THR A 430 9.39 -6.42 2.45
N VAL A 431 9.20 -6.07 3.72
CA VAL A 431 8.78 -4.74 4.12
C VAL A 431 10.02 -3.89 4.38
N GLU A 432 10.17 -2.82 3.61
CA GLU A 432 11.26 -1.87 3.73
C GLU A 432 10.84 -0.70 4.62
N PHE A 433 11.66 -0.42 5.62
CA PHE A 433 11.54 0.72 6.51
C PHE A 433 12.75 1.64 6.43
N GLU A 434 12.56 2.85 6.93
CA GLU A 434 13.63 3.78 7.28
C GLU A 434 13.42 4.29 8.70
N LEU A 435 14.45 4.90 9.29
CA LEU A 435 14.33 5.57 10.59
C LEU A 435 13.19 6.60 10.52
N ALA A 436 12.24 6.52 11.45
CA ALA A 436 11.27 7.59 11.59
C ALA A 436 12.05 8.84 12.03
N ARG A 437 12.10 9.85 11.17
CA ARG A 437 12.69 11.12 11.56
C ARG A 437 11.86 11.70 12.71
N GLU A 438 12.53 12.18 13.76
CA GLU A 438 11.92 13.05 14.78
C GLU A 438 11.59 14.42 14.15
N THR A 439 10.84 14.45 13.05
CA THR A 439 10.52 15.66 12.28
C THR A 439 9.24 15.42 11.45
N GLY A 440 8.11 15.95 11.94
CA GLY A 440 7.27 16.89 11.18
C GLY A 440 6.67 16.57 9.80
N ARG A 441 6.70 15.36 9.22
CA ARG A 441 6.02 15.14 7.91
C ARG A 441 5.31 13.79 7.73
N ARG A 442 4.00 13.80 7.97
CA ARG A 442 3.00 13.08 7.17
C ARG A 442 2.03 14.13 6.64
N GLY A 443 1.98 14.28 5.31
CA GLY A 443 1.02 15.05 4.50
C GLY A 443 0.55 16.40 5.04
N SER A 444 0.54 17.44 4.20
CA SER A 444 -0.43 18.51 4.42
C SER A 444 -1.83 17.87 4.33
N HIS A 445 -2.38 17.40 5.44
CA HIS A 445 -3.74 16.87 5.49
C HIS A 445 -4.69 18.06 5.43
N LEU A 446 -4.75 18.75 4.29
CA LEU A 446 -5.69 19.84 4.08
C LEU A 446 -7.08 19.31 4.47
N SER A 447 -7.71 19.99 5.43
CA SER A 447 -9.10 19.73 5.80
C SER A 447 -9.97 20.36 4.75
N LEU A 448 -10.87 19.57 4.20
CA LEU A 448 -11.99 19.99 3.39
C LEU A 448 -12.98 20.69 4.32
N GLU A 449 -13.26 21.96 4.05
CA GLU A 449 -14.49 22.59 4.49
C GLU A 449 -15.44 22.59 3.28
N ASP A 450 -16.23 21.54 3.12
CA ASP A 450 -17.18 21.46 2.01
C ASP A 450 -18.39 22.33 2.33
N SER A 451 -18.34 23.51 1.72
CA SER A 451 -19.45 24.45 1.62
C SER A 451 -20.51 23.93 0.62
N ALA A 452 -21.72 24.47 0.70
CA ALA A 452 -22.86 24.07 -0.13
C ALA A 452 -22.59 23.95 -1.66
N PRO A 453 -21.69 24.73 -2.31
CA PRO A 453 -21.32 24.54 -3.71
C PRO A 453 -20.86 23.12 -4.08
N VAL A 454 -20.00 22.50 -3.26
CA VAL A 454 -19.42 21.18 -3.56
C VAL A 454 -20.45 20.07 -3.34
N LEU A 455 -21.36 20.25 -2.38
CA LEU A 455 -22.42 19.29 -2.12
C LEU A 455 -23.33 19.08 -3.33
N SER A 456 -23.58 20.13 -4.11
CA SER A 456 -24.35 20.06 -5.35
C SER A 456 -23.65 19.19 -6.40
N ASP A 457 -22.33 19.34 -6.60
CA ASP A 457 -21.56 18.49 -7.51
C ASP A 457 -21.48 17.04 -7.02
N LEU A 458 -21.24 16.80 -5.72
CA LEU A 458 -21.21 15.44 -5.16
C LEU A 458 -22.58 14.75 -5.22
N HIS A 459 -23.66 15.52 -5.08
CA HIS A 459 -25.02 15.01 -5.23
C HIS A 459 -25.30 14.62 -6.68
N LYS A 460 -24.96 15.49 -7.63
CA LYS A 460 -25.07 15.24 -9.08
C LYS A 460 -24.31 13.99 -9.51
N LEU A 461 -23.11 13.78 -8.96
CA LEU A 461 -22.30 12.58 -9.20
C LEU A 461 -22.84 11.31 -8.50
N GLY A 462 -23.79 11.43 -7.57
CA GLY A 462 -24.33 10.30 -6.82
C GLY A 462 -23.39 9.72 -5.76
N VAL A 463 -22.33 10.44 -5.39
CA VAL A 463 -21.31 9.99 -4.40
C VAL A 463 -21.49 10.61 -3.02
N LEU A 464 -22.39 11.60 -2.88
CA LEU A 464 -22.59 12.36 -1.65
C LEU A 464 -22.83 11.47 -0.41
N GLU A 465 -23.64 10.40 -0.53
CA GLU A 465 -23.93 9.52 0.61
C GLU A 465 -22.71 8.69 1.05
N GLU A 466 -21.83 8.31 0.12
CA GLU A 466 -20.58 7.63 0.47
C GLU A 466 -19.58 8.60 1.11
N VAL A 467 -19.50 9.84 0.61
CA VAL A 467 -18.66 10.89 1.19
C VAL A 467 -19.10 11.21 2.63
N LYS A 468 -20.41 11.27 2.90
CA LYS A 468 -20.93 11.48 4.26
C LYS A 468 -20.45 10.44 5.27
N LYS A 469 -20.26 9.18 4.86
CA LYS A 469 -19.81 8.12 5.77
C LYS A 469 -18.40 8.33 6.29
N VAL A 470 -17.57 9.07 5.54
CA VAL A 470 -16.17 9.33 5.88
C VAL A 470 -15.91 10.77 6.34
N CYS A 471 -16.95 11.61 6.40
CA CYS A 471 -16.84 13.01 6.80
C CYS A 471 -17.68 13.27 8.05
N PHE A 472 -17.29 14.28 8.82
CA PHE A 472 -18.17 14.83 9.84
C PHE A 472 -19.20 15.72 9.16
N ALA A 473 -20.47 15.33 9.26
CA ALA A 473 -21.58 16.17 8.85
C ALA A 473 -21.93 17.13 10.00
N ASP A 474 -21.62 18.41 9.82
CA ASP A 474 -22.08 19.44 10.76
C ASP A 474 -23.51 19.82 10.41
N GLU A 475 -24.48 19.19 11.08
CA GLU A 475 -25.90 19.49 10.94
C GLU A 475 -26.26 20.90 11.40
N ARG A 476 -25.44 21.53 12.26
CA ARG A 476 -25.63 22.94 12.62
C ARG A 476 -25.18 23.86 11.48
N ALA A 477 -24.21 23.40 10.69
CA ALA A 477 -23.67 24.08 9.52
C ALA A 477 -23.24 25.52 9.86
N VAL A 478 -22.33 25.67 10.84
CA VAL A 478 -21.99 26.98 11.41
C VAL A 478 -20.53 27.34 11.21
N TRP A 479 -20.29 28.54 10.71
CA TRP A 479 -18.99 29.21 10.80
C TRP A 479 -18.99 30.17 11.99
N GLY A 480 -18.10 29.95 12.95
CA GLY A 480 -17.97 30.81 14.13
C GLY A 480 -16.78 31.75 14.01
N TRP A 481 -16.96 33.04 14.22
CA TRP A 481 -15.88 33.98 14.53
C TRP A 481 -15.75 34.12 16.04
N ARG A 482 -14.53 33.96 16.54
CA ARG A 482 -14.22 33.96 17.97
C ARG A 482 -13.00 34.80 18.26
N LYS A 483 -12.86 35.32 19.48
CA LYS A 483 -11.56 35.78 19.97
C LYS A 483 -10.66 34.57 20.27
N LEU A 484 -9.36 34.82 20.41
CA LEU A 484 -8.44 33.87 21.06
C LEU A 484 -9.00 33.48 22.44
N GLY A 485 -8.86 32.22 22.84
CA GLY A 485 -9.48 31.68 24.06
C GLY A 485 -10.97 31.32 23.92
N GLY A 486 -11.61 31.62 22.78
CA GLY A 486 -12.89 31.02 22.38
C GLY A 486 -14.17 31.84 22.60
N GLU A 487 -14.07 33.08 23.09
CA GLU A 487 -15.22 34.00 23.21
C GLU A 487 -15.86 34.23 21.83
N LEU A 488 -17.17 34.03 21.71
CA LEU A 488 -17.88 34.14 20.43
C LEU A 488 -18.12 35.60 20.03
N LEU A 489 -17.76 35.95 18.80
CA LEU A 489 -18.05 37.25 18.20
C LEU A 489 -19.27 37.19 17.28
N ALA A 490 -19.35 36.19 16.40
CA ALA A 490 -20.50 35.99 15.52
C ALA A 490 -20.60 34.55 14.99
N GLU A 491 -21.80 34.10 14.67
CA GLU A 491 -22.05 32.80 14.02
C GLU A 491 -22.83 32.98 12.72
N MET A 492 -22.32 32.37 11.64
CA MET A 492 -23.02 32.31 10.36
C MET A 492 -23.55 30.90 10.11
N HIS A 493 -24.86 30.80 9.93
CA HIS A 493 -25.61 29.55 9.81
C HIS A 493 -25.98 29.26 8.35
N TRP A 494 -25.32 28.28 7.74
CA TRP A 494 -25.63 27.80 6.39
C TRP A 494 -27.08 27.29 6.26
N GLY A 495 -27.71 26.93 7.38
CA GLY A 495 -29.12 26.56 7.45
C GLY A 495 -30.09 27.59 6.90
N LEU A 496 -29.73 28.88 6.89
CA LEU A 496 -30.59 29.93 6.36
C LEU A 496 -30.81 29.83 4.84
N LEU A 497 -29.88 29.24 4.09
CA LEU A 497 -30.03 29.04 2.64
C LEU A 497 -31.20 28.10 2.30
N SER A 498 -31.58 27.20 3.21
CA SER A 498 -32.73 26.30 3.01
C SER A 498 -34.07 27.06 2.86
N LYS A 499 -34.15 28.31 3.33
CA LYS A 499 -35.34 29.16 3.19
C LYS A 499 -35.54 29.70 1.77
N ARG A 500 -34.55 29.61 0.89
CA ARG A 500 -34.55 30.27 -0.43
C ARG A 500 -35.15 29.46 -1.58
N ASN A 501 -35.64 28.22 -1.35
CA ASN A 501 -36.27 27.36 -2.37
C ASN A 501 -35.53 27.32 -3.72
N ASP A 502 -34.19 27.35 -3.70
CA ASP A 502 -33.38 27.17 -4.92
C ASP A 502 -33.10 25.67 -5.11
N PRO A 503 -33.56 25.05 -6.21
CA PRO A 503 -33.37 23.62 -6.46
C PRO A 503 -31.90 23.22 -6.63
N ARG A 504 -30.99 24.19 -6.84
CA ARG A 504 -29.54 23.95 -6.94
C ARG A 504 -28.88 23.76 -5.58
N LEU A 505 -29.57 24.05 -4.47
CA LEU A 505 -29.04 23.93 -3.12
C LEU A 505 -29.38 22.57 -2.50
N VAL A 506 -28.35 21.79 -2.20
CA VAL A 506 -28.49 20.57 -1.40
C VAL A 506 -28.58 20.96 0.10
N LYS A 507 -29.44 20.27 0.86
CA LYS A 507 -29.81 20.43 2.29
C LYS A 507 -28.74 21.03 3.26
N PRO A 508 -29.15 21.61 4.41
CA PRO A 508 -28.32 22.50 5.22
C PRO A 508 -27.34 21.78 6.18
N TYR A 509 -26.31 21.14 5.65
CA TYR A 509 -25.15 20.70 6.45
C TYR A 509 -23.86 21.06 5.72
N THR A 510 -22.74 21.10 6.43
CA THR A 510 -21.41 21.15 5.83
C THR A 510 -20.70 19.83 6.08
N LEU A 511 -19.80 19.43 5.17
CA LEU A 511 -18.99 18.23 5.34
C LEU A 511 -17.55 18.60 5.66
N GLN A 512 -16.98 17.93 6.66
CA GLN A 512 -15.64 18.18 7.15
C GLN A 512 -14.85 16.87 7.17
N CYS A 513 -13.80 16.79 6.36
CA CYS A 513 -12.92 15.61 6.29
C CYS A 513 -11.56 15.98 5.69
N GLY A 514 -10.53 15.19 5.97
CA GLY A 514 -9.25 15.37 5.28
C GLY A 514 -9.39 15.03 3.79
N GLN A 515 -8.70 15.78 2.92
CA GLN A 515 -8.71 15.56 1.46
C GLN A 515 -8.45 14.10 1.05
N HIS A 516 -7.59 13.39 1.78
CA HIS A 516 -7.29 11.98 1.56
C HIS A 516 -8.50 11.04 1.66
N LEU A 517 -9.48 11.36 2.52
CA LEU A 517 -10.70 10.57 2.67
C LEU A 517 -11.63 10.79 1.47
N LEU A 518 -11.81 12.05 1.05
CA LEU A 518 -12.58 12.38 -0.16
C LEU A 518 -11.94 11.74 -1.40
N ALA A 519 -10.62 11.91 -1.58
CA ALA A 519 -9.89 11.35 -2.72
C ALA A 519 -10.02 9.82 -2.77
N LYS A 520 -10.02 9.14 -1.61
CA LYS A 520 -10.24 7.70 -1.53
C LYS A 520 -11.62 7.31 -2.06
N VAL A 521 -12.69 7.96 -1.57
CA VAL A 521 -14.07 7.69 -2.02
C VAL A 521 -14.21 7.93 -3.52
N LEU A 522 -13.70 9.04 -4.03
CA LEU A 522 -13.78 9.37 -5.46
C LEU A 522 -12.96 8.40 -6.33
N THR A 523 -11.79 7.96 -5.87
CA THR A 523 -10.96 6.98 -6.60
C THR A 523 -11.65 5.62 -6.66
N GLU A 524 -12.22 5.17 -5.53
CA GLU A 524 -12.99 3.94 -5.45
C GLU A 524 -14.21 4.01 -6.37
N TYR A 525 -14.96 5.12 -6.34
CA TYR A 525 -16.08 5.35 -7.25
C TYR A 525 -15.63 5.27 -8.72
N CYS A 526 -14.54 5.93 -9.09
CA CYS A 526 -13.99 5.89 -10.45
C CYS A 526 -13.61 4.48 -10.91
N SER A 527 -13.15 3.61 -10.00
CA SER A 527 -12.76 2.23 -10.33
C SER A 527 -13.92 1.32 -10.77
N HIS A 528 -15.16 1.73 -10.50
CA HIS A 528 -16.36 1.00 -10.95
C HIS A 528 -16.67 1.19 -12.43
N PHE A 529 -16.04 2.18 -13.09
CA PHE A 529 -16.25 2.45 -14.51
C PHE A 529 -15.21 1.68 -15.35
N PRO A 530 -15.63 0.73 -16.20
CA PRO A 530 -14.69 -0.05 -17.02
C PRO A 530 -13.96 0.80 -18.07
N THR A 531 -14.42 2.03 -18.31
CA THR A 531 -13.84 3.01 -19.22
C THR A 531 -12.75 3.87 -18.56
N THR A 532 -12.53 3.71 -17.25
CA THR A 532 -11.58 4.52 -16.49
C THR A 532 -10.35 3.69 -16.12
N THR A 533 -9.16 4.22 -16.39
CA THR A 533 -7.89 3.62 -15.99
C THR A 533 -7.12 4.59 -15.09
N VAL A 534 -6.69 4.12 -13.92
CA VAL A 534 -5.87 4.90 -12.99
C VAL A 534 -4.47 4.31 -12.95
N LEU A 535 -3.46 5.14 -13.26
CA LEU A 535 -2.06 4.73 -13.30
C LEU A 535 -1.28 5.46 -12.19
N PHE A 536 -1.07 4.78 -11.05
CA PHE A 536 -0.19 5.26 -9.98
C PHE A 536 1.29 5.05 -10.34
N ASP A 537 2.19 5.85 -9.78
CA ASP A 537 3.64 5.80 -10.07
C ASP A 537 4.02 6.09 -11.52
N HIS A 538 3.20 6.87 -12.21
CA HIS A 538 3.37 7.29 -13.60
C HIS A 538 3.51 8.82 -13.67
N ALA A 539 4.74 9.30 -13.85
CA ALA A 539 5.01 10.73 -13.93
C ALA A 539 4.79 11.26 -15.37
N LEU A 540 4.05 12.36 -15.53
CA LEU A 540 4.00 13.09 -16.79
C LEU A 540 5.33 13.84 -16.99
N VAL A 541 6.09 13.43 -18.01
CA VAL A 541 7.43 13.96 -18.30
C VAL A 541 7.50 14.79 -19.58
N GLY A 542 6.44 14.77 -20.39
CA GLY A 542 6.32 15.60 -21.58
C GLY A 542 4.87 15.69 -22.07
N LEU A 543 4.55 16.79 -22.75
CA LEU A 543 3.24 17.02 -23.33
C LEU A 543 3.38 17.79 -24.64
N THR A 544 2.79 17.29 -25.72
CA THR A 544 2.71 17.96 -27.02
C THR A 544 1.28 17.88 -27.53
N GLN A 545 0.85 18.82 -28.36
CA GLN A 545 -0.52 18.86 -28.87
C GLN A 545 -0.58 19.44 -30.28
N ASP A 546 -1.63 19.07 -31.01
CA ASP A 546 -2.05 19.67 -32.28
C ASP A 546 -3.55 20.05 -32.22
N GLU A 547 -4.14 20.43 -33.36
CA GLU A 547 -5.55 20.84 -33.44
C GLU A 547 -6.54 19.69 -33.17
N SER A 548 -6.09 18.43 -33.17
CA SER A 548 -6.91 17.23 -33.06
C SER A 548 -6.63 16.37 -31.83
N SER A 549 -5.41 16.38 -31.29
CA SER A 549 -5.02 15.50 -30.18
C SER A 549 -3.90 16.06 -29.30
N VAL A 550 -3.69 15.40 -28.16
CA VAL A 550 -2.60 15.62 -27.21
C VAL A 550 -1.82 14.32 -27.03
N ALA A 551 -0.49 14.39 -27.13
CA ALA A 551 0.42 13.30 -26.83
C ALA A 551 1.13 13.55 -25.49
N ALA A 552 0.83 12.72 -24.51
CA ALA A 552 1.39 12.75 -23.17
C ALA A 552 2.49 11.68 -23.02
N GLN A 553 3.70 12.11 -22.67
CA GLN A 553 4.80 11.21 -22.35
C GLN A 553 4.80 10.89 -20.86
N VAL A 554 4.73 9.60 -20.54
CA VAL A 554 4.54 9.09 -19.19
C VAL A 554 5.69 8.17 -18.82
N SER A 555 6.31 8.43 -17.67
CA SER A 555 7.43 7.64 -17.14
C SER A 555 7.00 6.85 -15.89
N PRO A 556 6.95 5.52 -15.94
CA PRO A 556 6.68 4.69 -14.76
C PRO A 556 7.89 4.57 -13.83
N SER A 557 7.64 4.37 -12.53
CA SER A 557 8.69 4.12 -11.52
C SER A 557 9.26 2.69 -11.63
N GLY A 558 10.07 2.45 -12.66
CA GLY A 558 10.72 1.15 -12.91
C GLY A 558 10.45 0.53 -14.28
N GLY A 559 10.00 1.32 -15.26
CA GLY A 559 9.85 0.88 -16.65
C GLY A 559 10.21 1.99 -17.64
N GLU A 560 10.19 1.65 -18.93
CA GLU A 560 10.47 2.63 -19.98
C GLU A 560 9.32 3.63 -20.14
N PRO A 561 9.62 4.91 -20.43
CA PRO A 561 8.60 5.89 -20.78
C PRO A 561 7.78 5.45 -22.00
N PHE A 562 6.48 5.75 -21.99
CA PHE A 562 5.57 5.50 -23.10
C PHE A 562 4.68 6.70 -23.38
N GLU A 563 4.04 6.70 -24.54
CA GLU A 563 3.16 7.79 -24.98
C GLU A 563 1.68 7.38 -24.86
N ILE A 564 0.86 8.30 -24.37
CA ILE A 564 -0.60 8.23 -24.40
C ILE A 564 -1.11 9.32 -25.33
N LYS A 565 -1.90 8.93 -26.34
CA LYS A 565 -2.64 9.88 -27.18
C LYS A 565 -4.06 10.04 -26.65
N ALA A 566 -4.51 11.28 -26.54
CA ALA A 566 -5.85 11.64 -26.05
C ALA A 566 -6.42 12.82 -26.82
N ASP A 567 -7.74 12.94 -26.88
CA ASP A 567 -8.42 14.09 -27.50
C ASP A 567 -8.31 15.36 -26.64
N TRP A 568 -8.19 15.19 -25.33
CA TRP A 568 -8.11 16.26 -24.33
C TRP A 568 -7.25 15.82 -23.14
N VAL A 569 -6.56 16.79 -22.50
CA VAL A 569 -5.82 16.57 -21.25
C VAL A 569 -6.25 17.59 -20.20
N LEU A 570 -6.59 17.10 -19.01
CA LEU A 570 -6.92 17.94 -17.85
C LEU A 570 -5.78 17.86 -16.83
N GLY A 571 -5.08 18.97 -16.64
CA GLY A 571 -4.07 19.16 -15.62
C GLY A 571 -4.71 19.45 -14.27
N CYS A 572 -4.78 18.42 -13.43
CA CYS A 572 -5.23 18.48 -12.03
C CYS A 572 -4.07 18.09 -11.07
N ASP A 573 -2.82 18.28 -11.51
CA ASP A 573 -1.58 17.78 -10.89
C ASP A 573 -0.96 18.74 -9.85
N GLY A 574 -1.79 19.61 -9.27
CA GLY A 574 -1.48 20.41 -8.08
C GLY A 574 -0.54 21.60 -8.31
N GLY A 575 -0.13 22.25 -7.21
CA GLY A 575 0.62 23.51 -7.27
C GLY A 575 1.97 23.44 -7.97
N ARG A 576 2.57 22.24 -8.10
CA ARG A 576 3.83 22.01 -8.82
C ARG A 576 3.64 21.56 -10.27
N SER A 577 2.39 21.57 -10.76
CA SER A 577 1.91 21.06 -12.05
C SER A 577 2.97 21.03 -13.14
N ALA A 578 3.23 19.82 -13.65
CA ALA A 578 4.02 19.59 -14.85
C ALA A 578 3.20 19.99 -16.09
N THR A 579 1.90 19.68 -16.09
CA THR A 579 0.97 20.02 -17.18
C THR A 579 1.02 21.53 -17.49
N ARG A 580 0.86 22.38 -16.47
CA ARG A 580 0.95 23.84 -16.59
C ARG A 580 2.26 24.30 -17.22
N LYS A 581 3.38 23.71 -16.80
CA LYS A 581 4.72 24.08 -17.31
C LYS A 581 4.89 23.68 -18.77
N PHE A 582 4.41 22.50 -19.17
CA PHE A 582 4.55 22.03 -20.55
C PHE A 582 3.75 22.86 -21.55
N ILE A 583 2.64 23.45 -21.13
CA ILE A 583 1.86 24.38 -21.96
C ILE A 583 2.29 25.85 -21.82
N GLY A 584 3.44 26.11 -21.19
CA GLY A 584 4.02 27.45 -21.10
C GLY A 584 3.27 28.44 -20.21
N GLN A 585 2.40 27.96 -19.31
CA GLN A 585 1.67 28.82 -18.38
C GLN A 585 2.47 29.04 -17.09
N SER A 586 2.40 30.25 -16.55
CA SER A 586 2.97 30.63 -15.25
C SER A 586 1.89 31.15 -14.31
N LEU A 587 2.11 30.97 -13.02
CA LEU A 587 1.23 31.49 -11.98
C LEU A 587 1.60 32.94 -11.67
N GLU A 588 0.72 33.88 -12.02
CA GLU A 588 0.82 35.31 -11.69
C GLU A 588 0.13 35.64 -10.37
N GLY A 589 0.57 36.69 -9.69
CA GLY A 589 0.07 37.12 -8.39
C GLY A 589 1.18 37.22 -7.34
N PHE A 590 0.86 37.00 -6.07
CA PHE A 590 1.81 37.20 -4.97
C PHE A 590 1.89 36.01 -4.01
N SER A 591 2.79 36.10 -3.04
CA SER A 591 2.91 35.14 -1.95
C SER A 591 2.98 35.90 -0.65
N TRP A 592 2.33 35.37 0.38
CA TRP A 592 2.36 35.98 1.70
C TRP A 592 3.79 35.92 2.26
N PRO A 593 4.21 36.95 3.03
CA PRO A 593 5.54 36.96 3.64
C PRO A 593 5.66 35.92 4.75
N GLU A 594 4.57 35.63 5.47
CA GLU A 594 4.47 34.55 6.45
C GLU A 594 4.26 33.15 5.82
N SER A 595 4.62 32.12 6.59
CA SER A 595 4.21 30.73 6.35
C SER A 595 2.98 30.43 7.21
N PHE A 596 2.15 29.48 6.78
CA PHE A 596 1.09 28.95 7.64
C PHE A 596 1.52 27.63 8.24
N VAL A 597 1.17 27.43 9.50
CA VAL A 597 1.22 26.15 10.19
C VAL A 597 -0.13 25.49 10.04
N ALA A 598 -0.13 24.19 9.79
CA ALA A 598 -1.27 23.32 9.93
C ALA A 598 -0.93 22.26 10.97
N MET A 599 -1.61 22.33 12.13
CA MET A 599 -1.41 21.45 13.27
C MET A 599 -2.68 20.66 13.54
N ASN A 600 -2.59 19.33 13.60
CA ASN A 600 -3.72 18.49 14.00
C ASN A 600 -3.61 18.16 15.48
N ILE A 601 -4.68 18.37 16.24
CA ILE A 601 -4.73 18.08 17.67
C ILE A 601 -5.99 17.32 18.08
N HIS A 602 -5.88 16.47 19.09
CA HIS A 602 -7.05 16.03 19.85
C HIS A 602 -7.29 17.03 20.98
N PHE A 603 -8.42 17.71 20.94
CA PHE A 603 -8.88 18.62 21.97
C PHE A 603 -10.42 18.66 21.96
N PRO A 604 -11.11 18.73 23.12
CA PRO A 604 -12.57 18.63 23.20
C PRO A 604 -13.27 19.94 22.81
N PHE A 605 -13.01 20.49 21.62
CA PHE A 605 -13.64 21.73 21.11
C PHE A 605 -15.18 21.79 21.29
N PRO A 606 -15.96 20.72 21.05
CA PRO A 606 -17.42 20.76 21.24
C PRO A 606 -17.86 21.06 22.68
N LYS A 607 -17.05 20.69 23.70
CA LYS A 607 -17.32 21.00 25.12
C LYS A 607 -17.44 22.51 25.35
N TYR A 608 -16.72 23.30 24.55
CA TYR A 608 -16.66 24.75 24.62
C TYR A 608 -17.60 25.44 23.62
N GLY A 609 -18.52 24.69 22.99
CA GLY A 609 -19.51 25.23 22.07
C GLY A 609 -19.00 25.53 20.66
N TRP A 610 -17.77 25.14 20.31
CA TRP A 610 -17.20 25.42 18.99
C TRP A 610 -17.95 24.65 17.88
N GLY A 611 -18.16 25.32 16.74
CA GLY A 611 -18.70 24.74 15.51
C GLY A 611 -17.64 23.92 14.78
N ALA A 612 -17.99 23.28 13.66
CA ALA A 612 -17.03 22.46 12.92
C ALA A 612 -15.93 23.27 12.21
N ALA A 613 -16.16 24.57 11.99
CA ALA A 613 -15.18 25.53 11.48
C ALA A 613 -15.25 26.83 12.29
N ASN A 614 -14.10 27.35 12.75
CA ASN A 614 -14.02 28.58 13.51
C ASN A 614 -12.83 29.44 13.08
N PHE A 615 -13.05 30.74 12.95
CA PHE A 615 -12.05 31.76 12.68
C PHE A 615 -11.75 32.51 13.97
N LEU A 616 -10.50 32.46 14.42
CA LEU A 616 -10.04 33.14 15.61
C LEU A 616 -9.40 34.47 15.26
N ILE A 617 -10.04 35.55 15.70
CA ILE A 617 -9.57 36.92 15.55
C ILE A 617 -8.55 37.22 16.65
N GLY A 618 -7.34 37.60 16.27
CA GLY A 618 -6.22 37.70 17.21
C GLY A 618 -5.01 38.45 16.70
N GLY A 619 -5.15 39.39 15.76
CA GLY A 619 -4.00 40.11 15.21
C GLY A 619 -3.01 39.17 14.52
N LYS A 620 -1.71 39.36 14.73
CA LYS A 620 -0.65 38.43 14.24
C LYS A 620 -0.75 37.02 14.82
N GLU A 621 -1.56 36.86 15.87
CA GLU A 621 -1.77 35.62 16.59
C GLU A 621 -3.08 34.94 16.20
N TRP A 622 -3.68 35.28 15.06
CA TRP A 622 -4.90 34.64 14.56
C TRP A 622 -4.75 33.12 14.39
N ALA A 623 -5.88 32.42 14.38
CA ALA A 623 -5.94 31.00 14.05
C ALA A 623 -7.24 30.64 13.33
N VAL A 624 -7.28 29.47 12.69
CA VAL A 624 -8.48 28.84 12.15
C VAL A 624 -8.53 27.43 12.70
N SER A 625 -9.69 26.99 13.16
CA SER A 625 -9.91 25.62 13.59
C SER A 625 -10.98 24.93 12.74
N GLY A 626 -10.76 23.66 12.39
CA GLY A 626 -11.67 22.88 11.57
C GLY A 626 -11.64 21.39 11.90
N ARG A 627 -12.74 20.67 11.75
CA ARG A 627 -12.73 19.20 11.85
C ARG A 627 -12.00 18.57 10.67
N THR A 628 -11.35 17.44 10.89
CA THR A 628 -10.62 16.70 9.84
C THR A 628 -11.22 15.33 9.49
N GLY A 629 -12.36 14.99 10.09
CA GLY A 629 -13.06 13.74 9.87
C GLY A 629 -14.12 13.48 10.96
N PRO A 630 -14.69 12.26 11.00
CA PRO A 630 -15.57 11.76 12.04
C PRO A 630 -15.13 12.04 13.49
N SER A 631 -16.03 11.79 14.45
CA SER A 631 -15.86 12.24 15.84
C SER A 631 -14.55 11.85 16.53
N SER A 632 -13.91 10.76 16.13
CA SER A 632 -12.61 10.29 16.67
C SER A 632 -11.39 10.97 16.05
N ASP A 633 -11.52 11.67 14.92
CA ASP A 633 -10.41 12.30 14.21
C ASP A 633 -9.96 13.61 14.88
N PRO A 634 -8.68 14.01 14.70
CA PRO A 634 -8.19 15.25 15.25
C PRO A 634 -8.83 16.48 14.59
N TRP A 635 -8.69 17.62 15.25
CA TRP A 635 -9.03 18.93 14.70
C TRP A 635 -7.81 19.59 14.11
N ARG A 636 -7.98 20.29 12.99
CA ARG A 636 -6.98 21.17 12.43
C ARG A 636 -7.01 22.49 13.18
N VAL A 637 -5.85 22.98 13.58
CA VAL A 637 -5.58 24.34 14.03
C VAL A 637 -4.52 24.92 13.11
N ALA A 638 -4.88 25.92 12.31
CA ALA A 638 -4.00 26.60 11.37
C ALA A 638 -3.75 28.05 11.80
N TYR A 639 -2.52 28.52 11.68
CA TYR A 639 -2.12 29.88 12.10
C TYR A 639 -0.88 30.35 11.34
N ALA A 640 -0.60 31.65 11.35
CA ALA A 640 0.61 32.22 10.76
C ALA A 640 1.86 31.96 11.62
N THR A 641 3.01 31.79 10.96
CA THR A 641 4.33 31.77 11.58
C THR A 641 5.35 32.43 10.67
N ASP A 642 6.49 32.83 11.23
CA ASP A 642 7.59 33.42 10.45
C ASP A 642 8.10 32.42 9.41
N ALA A 643 8.33 32.92 8.19
CA ALA A 643 8.84 32.08 7.11
C ALA A 643 10.24 31.53 7.44
N GLY A 644 10.43 30.23 7.23
CA GLY A 644 11.75 29.57 7.37
C GLY A 644 12.03 28.96 8.74
N LYS A 645 11.09 29.04 9.70
CA LYS A 645 11.15 28.20 10.91
C LYS A 645 11.17 26.73 10.52
N SER A 646 11.78 25.87 11.33
CA SER A 646 11.70 24.41 11.18
C SER A 646 10.44 23.87 11.84
N ASP A 647 10.02 22.65 11.48
CA ASP A 647 8.86 22.02 12.11
C ASP A 647 9.12 21.76 13.61
N GLU A 648 10.37 21.54 14.00
CA GLU A 648 10.82 21.36 15.40
C GLU A 648 10.66 22.64 16.22
N GLN A 649 11.06 23.78 15.66
CA GLN A 649 10.87 25.09 16.30
C GLN A 649 9.38 25.41 16.48
N ILE A 650 8.55 25.07 15.48
CA ILE A 650 7.10 25.26 15.59
C ILE A 650 6.51 24.38 16.70
N LEU A 651 6.97 23.14 16.83
CA LEU A 651 6.55 22.23 17.89
C LEU A 651 6.98 22.70 19.28
N GLU A 652 8.18 23.27 19.41
CA GLU A 652 8.66 23.87 20.66
C GLU A 652 7.81 25.07 21.09
N GLU A 653 7.38 25.90 20.13
CA GLU A 653 6.52 27.06 20.38
C GLU A 653 5.03 26.69 20.55
N ALA A 654 4.63 25.49 20.10
CA ALA A 654 3.25 25.04 20.06
C ALA A 654 2.51 25.15 21.41
N PRO A 655 3.10 24.81 22.58
CA PRO A 655 2.37 24.91 23.83
C PRO A 655 1.97 26.34 24.20
N SER A 656 2.86 27.30 23.97
CA SER A 656 2.58 28.73 24.19
C SER A 656 1.52 29.25 23.22
N ARG A 657 1.63 28.82 21.95
CA ARG A 657 0.72 29.17 20.86
C ARG A 657 -0.69 28.63 21.09
N LEU A 658 -0.81 27.35 21.44
CA LEU A 658 -2.08 26.66 21.71
C LEU A 658 -2.74 27.16 22.98
N LYS A 659 -1.98 27.49 24.03
CA LYS A 659 -2.53 28.08 25.26
C LYS A 659 -3.31 29.37 25.01
N LYS A 660 -2.92 30.16 24.00
CA LYS A 660 -3.65 31.37 23.59
C LYS A 660 -4.86 31.05 22.71
N ILE A 661 -4.73 30.08 21.81
CA ILE A 661 -5.77 29.73 20.83
C ILE A 661 -6.93 28.98 21.49
N LEU A 662 -6.62 27.97 22.30
CA LEU A 662 -7.59 27.02 22.83
C LEU A 662 -8.40 27.62 23.99
N PRO A 663 -9.67 27.25 24.13
CA PRO A 663 -10.48 27.63 25.27
C PRO A 663 -10.17 26.76 26.50
N GLY A 664 -10.10 27.35 27.69
CA GLY A 664 -9.88 26.60 28.94
C GLY A 664 -8.53 25.87 29.03
N ASP A 665 -8.46 24.90 29.95
CA ASP A 665 -7.20 24.20 30.34
C ASP A 665 -7.26 22.67 30.15
N ASP A 666 -8.20 22.14 29.35
CA ASP A 666 -8.24 20.71 29.06
C ASP A 666 -6.94 20.25 28.34
N PRO A 667 -6.47 19.01 28.59
CA PRO A 667 -5.31 18.47 27.89
C PRO A 667 -5.58 18.34 26.39
N TYR A 668 -4.53 18.53 25.59
CA TYR A 668 -4.53 18.26 24.16
C TYR A 668 -3.36 17.33 23.78
N GLU A 669 -3.52 16.65 22.66
CA GLU A 669 -2.47 15.86 22.02
C GLU A 669 -2.19 16.43 20.62
N ILE A 670 -0.92 16.70 20.29
CA ILE A 670 -0.52 17.10 18.94
C ILE A 670 -0.26 15.85 18.11
N VAL A 671 -1.09 15.62 17.09
CA VAL A 671 -0.99 14.46 16.19
C VAL A 671 0.02 14.69 15.09
N ASN A 672 -0.01 15.87 14.46
CA ASN A 672 0.98 16.28 13.47
C ASN A 672 1.06 17.79 13.35
N CYS A 673 2.17 18.27 12.79
CA CYS A 673 2.40 19.67 12.49
C CYS A 673 3.19 19.77 11.19
N SER A 674 2.79 20.67 10.31
CA SER A 674 3.52 20.98 9.08
C SER A 674 3.36 22.45 8.73
N GLN A 675 4.37 23.03 8.11
CA GLN A 675 4.28 24.38 7.56
C GLN A 675 4.27 24.37 6.03
N TYR A 676 3.67 25.40 5.45
CA TYR A 676 3.71 25.63 4.02
C TYR A 676 3.66 27.13 3.71
N ARG A 677 4.23 27.48 2.56
CA ARG A 677 4.10 28.82 2.01
C ARG A 677 2.71 28.98 1.40
N VAL A 678 2.17 30.17 1.55
CA VAL A 678 0.83 30.49 1.09
C VAL A 678 0.91 31.48 -0.06
N HIS A 679 0.08 31.22 -1.08
CA HIS A 679 0.12 31.92 -2.35
C HIS A 679 -1.27 32.51 -2.67
N GLN A 680 -1.27 33.57 -3.46
CA GLN A 680 -2.45 34.09 -4.13
C GLN A 680 -2.09 34.26 -5.60
N ARG A 681 -2.29 33.20 -6.38
CA ARG A 681 -1.82 33.16 -7.76
C ARG A 681 -2.78 32.45 -8.69
N GLN A 682 -2.79 32.83 -9.96
CA GLN A 682 -3.53 32.13 -11.01
C GLN A 682 -2.77 32.17 -12.34
N VAL A 683 -3.06 31.23 -13.23
CA VAL A 683 -2.59 31.27 -14.62
C VAL A 683 -3.35 32.31 -15.42
N ASN A 684 -2.75 32.74 -16.54
CA ASN A 684 -3.41 33.64 -17.46
C ASN A 684 -4.52 32.93 -18.24
N GLU A 685 -4.29 31.71 -18.70
CA GLU A 685 -5.29 30.94 -19.44
C GLU A 685 -5.51 29.57 -18.78
N TYR A 686 -6.77 29.24 -18.50
CA TYR A 686 -7.15 27.93 -17.96
C TYR A 686 -7.17 26.86 -19.07
N LYS A 687 -7.32 27.26 -20.33
CA LYS A 687 -7.32 26.38 -21.50
C LYS A 687 -6.32 26.88 -22.54
N VAL A 688 -5.42 26.02 -22.98
CA VAL A 688 -4.46 26.27 -24.07
C VAL A 688 -4.56 25.12 -25.07
N GLY A 689 -5.23 25.38 -26.19
CA GLY A 689 -5.55 24.33 -27.16
C GLY A 689 -6.46 23.26 -26.56
N ARG A 690 -5.97 22.02 -26.52
CA ARG A 690 -6.62 20.82 -26.00
C ARG A 690 -6.21 20.45 -24.56
N VAL A 691 -5.46 21.32 -23.90
CA VAL A 691 -5.01 21.14 -22.52
C VAL A 691 -5.71 22.16 -21.62
N ILE A 692 -6.31 21.68 -20.53
CA ILE A 692 -7.09 22.47 -19.57
C ILE A 692 -6.48 22.31 -18.19
N LEU A 693 -6.42 23.36 -17.39
CA LEU A 693 -5.96 23.36 -16.01
C LEU A 693 -7.15 23.57 -15.07
N ALA A 694 -7.17 22.86 -13.95
CA ALA A 694 -8.18 23.01 -12.90
C ALA A 694 -7.57 22.90 -11.50
N GLY A 695 -8.21 23.54 -10.51
CA GLY A 695 -7.74 23.55 -9.13
C GLY A 695 -6.32 24.08 -9.00
N ASP A 696 -5.51 23.44 -8.14
CA ASP A 696 -4.15 23.88 -7.80
C ASP A 696 -3.17 23.95 -9.00
N ALA A 697 -3.50 23.30 -10.11
CA ALA A 697 -2.75 23.43 -11.35
C ALA A 697 -3.00 24.79 -12.03
N ALA A 698 -4.19 25.36 -11.89
CA ALA A 698 -4.60 26.63 -12.48
C ALA A 698 -4.44 27.83 -11.51
N HIS A 699 -4.69 27.63 -10.22
CA HIS A 699 -4.64 28.70 -9.23
C HIS A 699 -4.17 28.21 -7.87
N LEU A 700 -3.69 29.10 -7.01
CA LEU A 700 -3.28 28.82 -5.64
C LEU A 700 -3.86 29.89 -4.74
N ASN A 701 -4.53 29.45 -3.68
CA ASN A 701 -5.25 30.33 -2.77
C ASN A 701 -4.80 30.13 -1.32
N ASN A 702 -4.98 31.16 -0.49
CA ASN A 702 -4.84 30.96 0.95
C ASN A 702 -6.02 30.12 1.50
N PRO A 703 -5.77 29.28 2.52
CA PRO A 703 -6.76 28.30 2.98
C PRO A 703 -7.86 28.90 3.88
N ILE A 704 -7.76 30.17 4.29
CA ILE A 704 -8.72 30.78 5.21
C ILE A 704 -10.05 30.96 4.48
N GLY A 705 -11.10 30.34 5.02
CA GLY A 705 -12.44 30.32 4.43
C GLY A 705 -12.77 29.09 3.59
N GLY A 706 -11.88 28.08 3.56
CA GLY A 706 -12.14 26.82 2.85
C GLY A 706 -12.12 26.95 1.32
N PHE A 707 -11.72 28.09 0.77
CA PHE A 707 -11.87 28.40 -0.66
C PHE A 707 -10.97 27.59 -1.59
N GLY A 708 -9.79 27.12 -1.14
CA GLY A 708 -8.83 26.46 -2.03
C GLY A 708 -9.39 25.21 -2.70
N LEU A 709 -9.63 24.16 -1.92
CA LEU A 709 -10.16 22.89 -2.43
C LEU A 709 -11.60 23.04 -2.97
N THR A 710 -12.45 23.86 -2.32
CA THR A 710 -13.81 24.18 -2.79
C THR A 710 -13.81 24.74 -4.21
N THR A 711 -12.90 25.68 -4.51
CA THR A 711 -12.79 26.26 -5.86
C THR A 711 -12.32 25.20 -6.86
N GLY A 712 -11.32 24.37 -6.49
CA GLY A 712 -10.85 23.30 -7.36
C GLY A 712 -11.92 22.24 -7.67
N MET A 713 -12.77 21.89 -6.70
CA MET A 713 -13.90 20.98 -6.90
C MET A 713 -14.96 21.58 -7.83
N THR A 714 -15.29 22.85 -7.66
CA THR A 714 -16.25 23.56 -8.54
C THR A 714 -15.69 23.84 -9.93
N ASP A 715 -14.36 23.97 -10.08
CA ASP A 715 -13.71 23.94 -11.39
C ASP A 715 -13.93 22.61 -12.09
N ALA A 716 -13.69 21.50 -11.37
CA ALA A 716 -13.87 20.16 -11.90
C ALA A 716 -15.33 19.93 -12.31
N GLY A 717 -16.31 20.35 -11.49
CA GLY A 717 -17.73 20.24 -11.82
C GLY A 717 -18.08 20.92 -13.14
N CYS A 718 -17.88 22.24 -13.21
CA CYS A 718 -18.25 23.04 -14.39
C CYS A 718 -17.49 22.64 -15.67
N ILE A 719 -16.17 22.41 -15.59
CA ILE A 719 -15.34 22.05 -16.74
C ILE A 719 -15.69 20.65 -17.25
N SER A 720 -15.94 19.69 -16.36
CA SER A 720 -16.28 18.33 -16.79
C SER A 720 -17.66 18.26 -17.45
N ASP A 721 -18.65 18.99 -16.94
CA ASP A 721 -19.97 19.07 -17.57
C ASP A 721 -19.87 19.66 -19.00
N ALA A 722 -19.14 20.76 -19.15
CA ALA A 722 -18.91 21.37 -20.47
C ALA A 722 -18.18 20.42 -21.42
N LEU A 723 -17.15 19.72 -20.93
CA LEU A 723 -16.38 18.76 -21.73
C LEU A 723 -17.23 17.57 -22.16
N ILE A 724 -18.09 17.06 -21.28
CA ILE A 724 -19.02 15.96 -21.59
C ILE A 724 -19.94 16.37 -22.76
N LEU A 725 -20.51 17.58 -22.72
CA LEU A 725 -21.37 18.08 -23.80
C LEU A 725 -20.62 18.22 -25.12
N VAL A 726 -19.36 18.69 -25.08
CA VAL A 726 -18.51 18.84 -26.27
C VAL A 726 -18.14 17.47 -26.86
N ILE A 727 -17.67 16.52 -26.05
CA ILE A 727 -17.30 15.16 -26.51
C ILE A 727 -18.51 14.41 -27.05
N GLN A 728 -19.70 14.64 -26.50
CA GLN A 728 -20.96 14.05 -26.99
C GLN A 728 -21.51 14.75 -28.26
N GLY A 729 -20.86 15.81 -28.75
CA GLY A 729 -21.34 16.60 -29.90
C GLY A 729 -22.63 17.37 -29.63
N LYS A 730 -22.97 17.61 -28.36
CA LYS A 730 -24.17 18.33 -27.93
C LYS A 730 -23.95 19.84 -27.76
N ALA A 731 -22.69 20.29 -27.72
CA ALA A 731 -22.31 21.68 -27.63
C ALA A 731 -21.02 21.95 -28.43
N PRO A 732 -20.80 23.18 -28.92
CA PRO A 732 -19.55 23.55 -29.59
C PRO A 732 -18.38 23.63 -28.59
N GLU A 733 -17.13 23.48 -29.07
CA GLU A 733 -15.93 23.63 -28.23
C GLU A 733 -15.84 25.00 -27.52
N THR A 734 -16.53 26.03 -28.03
CA THR A 734 -16.64 27.36 -27.40
C THR A 734 -17.34 27.34 -26.04
N LEU A 735 -18.20 26.36 -25.75
CA LEU A 735 -18.75 26.17 -24.40
C LEU A 735 -17.65 25.84 -23.39
N LEU A 736 -16.72 24.97 -23.77
CA LEU A 736 -15.60 24.58 -22.90
C LEU A 736 -14.64 25.75 -22.65
N GLN A 737 -14.42 26.60 -23.65
CA GLN A 737 -13.67 27.86 -23.49
C GLN A 737 -14.36 28.79 -22.47
N ARG A 738 -15.66 29.03 -22.63
CA ARG A 738 -16.44 29.88 -21.69
C ARG A 738 -16.47 29.31 -20.28
N ALA A 739 -16.57 27.98 -20.12
CA ALA A 739 -16.46 27.34 -18.82
C ALA A 739 -15.11 27.67 -18.15
N CYS A 740 -14.00 27.50 -18.87
CA CYS A 740 -12.66 27.82 -18.36
C CYS A 740 -12.50 29.31 -18.01
N GLU A 741 -12.99 30.21 -18.86
CA GLU A 741 -13.00 31.66 -18.61
C GLU A 741 -13.83 32.02 -17.38
N LYS A 742 -15.01 31.41 -17.23
CA LYS A 742 -15.87 31.63 -16.07
C LYS A 742 -15.21 31.16 -14.78
N ARG A 743 -14.52 30.01 -14.80
CA ARG A 743 -13.78 29.51 -13.64
C ARG A 743 -12.64 30.43 -13.22
N LYS A 744 -11.89 30.94 -14.19
CA LYS A 744 -10.87 31.99 -13.96
C LYS A 744 -11.47 33.25 -13.36
N GLU A 745 -12.59 33.73 -13.90
CA GLU A 745 -13.32 34.90 -13.37
C GLU A 745 -13.78 34.68 -11.93
N VAL A 746 -14.36 33.51 -11.62
CA VAL A 746 -14.84 33.15 -10.28
C VAL A 746 -13.68 33.14 -9.28
N PHE A 747 -12.53 32.56 -9.63
CA PHE A 747 -11.36 32.64 -8.76
C PHE A 747 -10.95 34.10 -8.50
N ALA A 748 -10.85 34.90 -9.56
CA ALA A 748 -10.38 36.28 -9.48
C ALA A 748 -11.33 37.22 -8.71
N THR A 749 -12.64 36.98 -8.78
CA THR A 749 -13.67 37.88 -8.23
C THR A 749 -14.34 37.37 -6.96
N VAL A 750 -14.23 36.06 -6.66
CA VAL A 750 -14.85 35.44 -5.49
C VAL A 750 -13.80 34.82 -4.56
N SER A 751 -13.11 33.76 -5.00
CA SER A 751 -12.22 32.96 -4.12
C SER A 751 -11.03 33.76 -3.59
N ASN A 752 -10.32 34.42 -4.50
CA ASN A 752 -9.14 35.21 -4.18
C ASN A 752 -9.47 36.39 -3.24
N PRO A 753 -10.38 37.32 -3.59
CA PRO A 753 -10.72 38.43 -2.68
C PRO A 753 -11.42 37.96 -1.39
N GLY A 754 -12.25 36.92 -1.44
CA GLY A 754 -12.95 36.39 -0.26
C GLY A 754 -11.97 35.85 0.80
N SER A 755 -11.01 35.03 0.37
CA SER A 755 -9.99 34.50 1.26
C SER A 755 -9.03 35.57 1.78
N GLN A 756 -8.70 36.60 0.98
CA GLN A 756 -7.94 37.77 1.46
C GLN A 756 -8.72 38.54 2.54
N ARG A 757 -10.02 38.75 2.32
CA ARG A 757 -10.89 39.45 3.28
C ARG A 757 -10.96 38.72 4.62
N PHE A 758 -11.11 37.39 4.62
CA PHE A 758 -11.16 36.62 5.87
C PHE A 758 -9.82 36.58 6.59
N LYS A 759 -8.70 36.52 5.86
CA LYS A 759 -7.38 36.68 6.47
C LYS A 759 -7.23 38.04 7.15
N ARG A 760 -7.55 39.13 6.44
CA ARG A 760 -7.52 40.51 6.98
C ARG A 760 -8.41 40.64 8.22
N LEU A 761 -9.57 39.99 8.22
CA LEU A 761 -10.49 39.98 9.36
C LEU A 761 -9.88 39.25 10.56
N ALA A 762 -9.27 38.08 10.34
CA ALA A 762 -8.58 37.32 11.39
C ALA A 762 -7.41 38.11 12.02
N GLU A 763 -6.75 38.95 11.21
CA GLU A 763 -5.66 39.85 11.62
C GLU A 763 -6.12 41.13 12.32
N GLN A 764 -7.42 41.34 12.55
CA GLN A 764 -7.88 42.45 13.39
C GLN A 764 -7.56 42.18 14.87
N ASP A 765 -7.40 43.26 15.63
CA ASP A 765 -7.42 43.21 17.09
C ASP A 765 -8.89 43.17 17.54
N PRO A 766 -9.35 42.11 18.21
CA PRO A 766 -10.76 41.99 18.57
C PRO A 766 -11.27 43.05 19.54
N ASP A 767 -10.40 43.69 20.31
CA ASP A 767 -10.78 44.74 21.25
C ASP A 767 -10.65 46.15 20.63
N ASN A 768 -10.06 46.26 19.43
CA ASN A 768 -9.85 47.51 18.71
C ASN A 768 -10.10 47.36 17.19
N MET A 769 -11.21 46.74 16.83
CA MET A 769 -11.63 46.57 15.43
C MET A 769 -12.10 47.88 14.80
N SER A 770 -12.02 47.96 13.47
CA SER A 770 -12.66 49.03 12.69
C SER A 770 -14.19 49.04 12.89
N GLU A 771 -14.84 50.21 12.75
CA GLU A 771 -16.31 50.30 12.83
C GLU A 771 -17.00 49.46 11.73
N GLU A 772 -16.37 49.31 10.57
CA GLU A 772 -16.88 48.45 9.48
C GLU A 772 -16.90 46.97 9.90
N ASP A 773 -15.86 46.48 10.57
CA ASP A 773 -15.77 45.09 11.03
C ASP A 773 -16.70 44.80 12.21
N LYS A 774 -16.85 45.77 13.13
CA LYS A 774 -17.85 45.70 14.21
C LYS A 774 -19.27 45.61 13.64
N GLU A 775 -19.57 46.47 12.67
CA GLU A 775 -20.87 46.46 11.98
C GLU A 775 -21.08 45.14 11.23
N PHE A 776 -20.05 44.59 10.59
CA PHE A 776 -20.12 43.27 9.97
C PHE A 776 -20.53 42.18 10.98
N PHE A 777 -19.84 42.07 12.12
CA PHE A 777 -20.19 41.07 13.14
C PHE A 777 -21.57 41.33 13.77
N HIS A 778 -21.92 42.59 13.99
CA HIS A 778 -23.24 42.98 14.47
C HIS A 778 -24.32 42.47 13.52
N ARG A 779 -24.21 42.80 12.23
CA ARG A 779 -25.19 42.38 11.20
C ARG A 779 -25.23 40.88 10.99
N ILE A 780 -24.11 40.17 11.05
CA ILE A 780 -24.13 38.69 10.99
C ILE A 780 -24.99 38.13 12.13
N ASN A 781 -24.96 38.73 13.33
CA ASN A 781 -25.75 38.25 14.47
C ASN A 781 -27.20 38.74 14.50
N THR A 782 -27.51 39.89 13.89
CA THR A 782 -28.83 40.55 14.05
C THR A 782 -29.65 40.67 12.76
N ASP A 783 -29.04 40.53 11.58
CA ASP A 783 -29.67 40.71 10.26
C ASP A 783 -29.59 39.41 9.44
N GLU A 784 -30.66 38.62 9.52
CA GLU A 784 -30.77 37.33 8.81
C GLU A 784 -30.62 37.49 7.28
N GLU A 785 -31.20 38.55 6.71
CA GLU A 785 -31.12 38.83 5.26
C GLU A 785 -29.68 39.15 4.84
N PHE A 786 -28.94 39.88 5.66
CA PHE A 786 -27.51 40.12 5.43
C PHE A 786 -26.69 38.83 5.51
N GLN A 787 -26.99 37.95 6.47
CA GLN A 787 -26.33 36.66 6.58
C GLN A 787 -26.61 35.79 5.34
N VAL A 788 -27.85 35.75 4.87
CA VAL A 788 -28.23 35.07 3.62
C VAL A 788 -27.51 35.66 2.42
N ALA A 789 -27.47 36.99 2.29
CA ALA A 789 -26.76 37.66 1.20
C ALA A 789 -25.26 37.34 1.19
N THR A 790 -24.64 37.26 2.37
CA THR A 790 -23.24 36.87 2.54
C THR A 790 -23.01 35.42 2.09
N LEU A 791 -23.88 34.49 2.51
CA LEU A 791 -23.83 33.08 2.09
C LEU A 791 -24.04 32.91 0.59
N LEU A 792 -24.98 33.66 -0.01
CA LEU A 792 -25.18 33.68 -1.47
C LEU A 792 -23.97 34.23 -2.21
N GLY A 793 -23.20 35.14 -1.60
CA GLY A 793 -21.90 35.57 -2.12
C GLY A 793 -20.91 34.41 -2.26
N VAL A 794 -20.87 33.50 -1.28
CA VAL A 794 -20.04 32.28 -1.34
C VAL A 794 -20.60 31.28 -2.36
N MET A 795 -21.93 31.21 -2.54
CA MET A 795 -22.55 30.33 -3.54
C MET A 795 -22.16 30.68 -4.98
N ARG A 796 -21.64 31.88 -5.26
CA ARG A 796 -21.09 32.25 -6.58
C ARG A 796 -19.88 31.40 -7.00
N LEU A 797 -19.31 30.61 -6.08
CA LEU A 797 -18.32 29.59 -6.41
C LEU A 797 -18.90 28.46 -7.26
N TYR A 798 -20.20 28.14 -7.10
CA TYR A 798 -20.86 27.13 -7.91
C TYR A 798 -21.24 27.74 -9.26
N THR A 799 -20.88 27.06 -10.34
CA THR A 799 -21.19 27.49 -11.72
C THR A 799 -21.76 26.30 -12.47
N PRO A 800 -23.10 26.12 -12.48
CA PRO A 800 -23.75 25.16 -13.35
C PRO A 800 -23.36 25.42 -14.81
N VAL A 801 -23.18 24.36 -15.61
CA VAL A 801 -22.89 24.54 -17.04
C VAL A 801 -24.09 25.13 -17.79
N GLU A 802 -25.30 24.91 -17.27
CA GLU A 802 -26.57 25.37 -17.83
C GLU A 802 -26.61 26.90 -17.93
N ASP A 803 -26.08 27.61 -16.92
CA ASP A 803 -25.99 29.07 -16.91
C ASP A 803 -25.15 29.58 -18.11
N LEU A 804 -24.17 28.80 -18.58
CA LEU A 804 -23.31 29.15 -19.73
C LEU A 804 -23.96 28.83 -21.09
N LEU A 805 -24.96 27.94 -21.11
CA LEU A 805 -25.74 27.63 -22.30
C LEU A 805 -26.77 28.72 -22.59
N GLU A 806 -27.39 29.29 -21.55
CA GLU A 806 -28.34 30.39 -21.66
C GLU A 806 -27.67 31.66 -22.23
N ASP A 807 -26.44 31.97 -21.79
CA ASP A 807 -25.64 33.06 -22.35
C ASP A 807 -25.36 32.86 -23.85
N GLU A 808 -25.22 31.60 -24.33
CA GLU A 808 -25.03 31.33 -25.77
C GLU A 808 -26.29 31.63 -26.60
N LEU A 809 -27.47 31.37 -26.03
CA LEU A 809 -28.75 31.64 -26.68
C LEU A 809 -29.03 33.14 -26.71
N ALA A 810 -28.71 33.86 -25.62
CA ALA A 810 -28.81 35.32 -25.56
C ALA A 810 -27.85 36.00 -26.55
N ASP A 811 -26.60 35.54 -26.65
CA ASP A 811 -25.62 36.06 -27.62
C ASP A 811 -26.05 35.78 -29.07
N LYS A 812 -26.68 34.62 -29.34
CA LYS A 812 -27.25 34.31 -30.67
C LYS A 812 -28.47 35.16 -31.00
N GLU A 813 -29.34 35.46 -30.02
CA GLU A 813 -30.49 36.35 -30.22
C GLU A 813 -30.09 37.82 -30.38
N MET A 814 -28.96 38.26 -29.79
CA MET A 814 -28.40 39.60 -30.00
C MET A 814 -27.61 39.77 -31.31
N ALA A 815 -27.14 38.67 -31.90
CA ALA A 815 -26.37 38.67 -33.16
C ALA A 815 -27.25 38.55 -34.43
N VAL A 816 -28.56 38.35 -34.28
CA VAL A 816 -29.58 38.35 -35.34
C VAL A 816 -30.32 39.68 -35.34
#